data_AF-A0A2N2B2W8-F1
#
_entry.id   AF-A0A2N2B2W8-F1
#
_cell.length_a   1.000
_cell.length_b   1.000
_cell.length_c   1.000
_cell.angle_alpha   90.00
_cell.angle_beta   90.00
_cell.angle_gamma   90.00
#
_symmetry.space_group_name_H-M   'P 1'
#
loop_
_entity.id
_entity.type
_entity.pdbx_description
1 polymer ?
#
loop_
_entity_poly.entity_id
_entity_poly.type
_entity_poly.pdbx_seq_one_letter_code
_entity_poly.pdbx_strand_id
1 'polypeptide(L)'
;MKRVMSCTLSVIICLSFIITGCKQEVAQVEEPLSIVTWANVDEFQNIEVPYSSVSYERNVSPYVIESDLSNVENIGMFSGFTPDQIKMLADNGFVVLPSQNTKIQYTYDSNEYLHIPNFITTDSVLHMYHQFYDKSLAYIEGAFLANDLNLLTDSMLEKVIKVNELVTNQALTELSEENVVYFLVASMLMNGNSYVALELDEEIIELAKKEYELIQQAAGYARSPLLDKDLDYSQFTVRGHYTKSDEYERFFKTMMWYGFAPMPLLVNEGKGLDVENAQKSILMTYSVFINGEQDDTAKLWNAIYAPTRYYVGMSDDLNVFDLQAVLINVFGENPDINALGDKQYYGALFEEVRKLREPRINPKITEHDTATGKQFKFMGQRYVLDSFILQELMEPIVRPVPTGLDVLGTFGSVQAEKLLFEVVKPQVTWPKYETNFNAIKKDIAAYDDTIWQSNLYNGWLWAIKETLKEYDETSKMPYFMTNQAWRNKSLNTALGSYTELKHDTILYGKQSGAEMGGPIDFADQHYVEPNVELYSKLLWLMQYATINLEAKGLLNEELLASSKEYIGLLELLVNCSIKELKNEPLSEEEKSQLLWYGGTLENISNGFLAGSASKSGGIPSEKSAMLVSDIANIGESNLSMGTGFFDEIYVVVPVEEKLYLTRGSVYSYYEFVSNQRLRDEEWWAMNGVHITRIEDSFDVLELGEPSEDLPLQPFWVESFKSNLNKVEIKQIDIDWDALNE
;
A
#
# COMPACT_ATOMS: atom_id res chain seq x y z
N MET A 1 -40.06 -67.59 44.10
CA MET A 1 -41.03 -67.31 45.19
C MET A 1 -40.69 -65.95 45.82
N LYS A 2 -41.57 -65.43 46.71
CA LYS A 2 -41.40 -64.28 47.64
C LYS A 2 -39.96 -64.15 48.21
N ARG A 3 -39.40 -63.01 48.64
CA ARG A 3 -39.85 -61.63 49.03
C ARG A 3 -38.57 -60.72 49.02
N VAL A 4 -38.47 -59.39 49.17
CA VAL A 4 -39.33 -58.16 49.24
C VAL A 4 -38.34 -57.00 48.89
N MET A 5 -38.56 -56.07 47.95
CA MET A 5 -39.44 -54.88 47.94
C MET A 5 -39.02 -53.71 48.87
N SER A 6 -38.57 -52.61 48.27
CA SER A 6 -38.73 -51.21 48.72
C SER A 6 -38.96 -50.39 47.45
N CYS A 7 -40.02 -49.61 47.20
CA CYS A 7 -40.80 -48.65 48.02
C CYS A 7 -39.96 -47.43 48.45
N THR A 8 -40.39 -46.17 48.29
CA THR A 8 -41.43 -45.44 47.49
C THR A 8 -41.07 -43.94 47.68
N LEU A 9 -41.58 -42.90 47.00
CA LEU A 9 -42.87 -42.63 46.35
C LEU A 9 -42.71 -41.48 45.32
N SER A 10 -43.37 -41.63 44.17
CA SER A 10 -44.19 -40.69 43.36
C SER A 10 -44.23 -39.17 43.73
N VAL A 11 -44.57 -38.24 42.82
CA VAL A 11 -45.90 -38.11 42.13
C VAL A 11 -45.85 -37.28 40.83
N ILE A 12 -46.35 -37.88 39.72
CA ILE A 12 -47.41 -37.42 38.74
C ILE A 12 -47.35 -35.94 38.27
N ILE A 13 -47.45 -35.55 36.98
CA ILE A 13 -48.44 -35.94 35.95
C ILE A 13 -47.85 -36.17 34.55
N CYS A 14 -48.26 -37.27 33.91
CA CYS A 14 -48.33 -37.41 32.45
C CYS A 14 -49.80 -37.60 32.07
N LEU A 15 -50.30 -36.95 31.00
CA LEU A 15 -51.37 -37.49 30.12
C LEU A 15 -51.74 -36.55 28.96
N SER A 16 -51.25 -36.86 27.76
CA SER A 16 -52.05 -37.19 26.55
C SER A 16 -51.19 -37.06 25.28
N PHE A 17 -51.56 -37.79 24.23
CA PHE A 17 -50.78 -37.97 23.01
C PHE A 17 -51.69 -37.75 21.79
N ILE A 18 -51.12 -37.27 20.68
CA ILE A 18 -51.72 -37.19 19.33
C ILE A 18 -52.94 -36.26 19.19
N ILE A 19 -52.68 -35.04 18.70
CA ILE A 19 -53.44 -34.47 17.58
C ILE A 19 -52.43 -34.06 16.51
N THR A 20 -52.78 -34.25 15.23
CA THR A 20 -51.95 -33.96 14.06
C THR A 20 -51.65 -32.47 13.92
N GLY A 21 -50.40 -32.13 13.56
CA GLY A 21 -49.99 -30.75 13.36
C GLY A 21 -50.58 -30.13 12.10
N CYS A 22 -51.26 -28.99 12.27
CA CYS A 22 -51.22 -27.93 11.26
C CYS A 22 -50.16 -26.94 11.73
N LYS A 23 -49.01 -26.87 11.06
CA LYS A 23 -48.24 -25.61 11.07
C LYS A 23 -49.12 -24.61 10.32
N GLN A 24 -49.54 -23.53 10.98
CA GLN A 24 -49.88 -22.34 10.21
C GLN A 24 -48.57 -21.82 9.63
N GLU A 25 -48.53 -21.71 8.31
CA GLU A 25 -47.59 -20.81 7.66
C GLU A 25 -47.96 -19.41 8.14
N VAL A 26 -47.12 -18.85 9.02
CA VAL A 26 -47.07 -17.40 9.21
C VAL A 26 -46.39 -16.91 7.95
N ALA A 27 -47.19 -16.54 6.95
CA ALA A 27 -46.67 -15.82 5.80
C ALA A 27 -45.90 -14.61 6.31
N GLN A 28 -44.63 -14.46 5.89
CA GLN A 28 -43.97 -13.18 6.02
C GLN A 28 -44.81 -12.19 5.22
N VAL A 29 -45.37 -11.20 5.92
CA VAL A 29 -45.92 -10.04 5.24
C VAL A 29 -44.71 -9.28 4.74
N GLU A 30 -44.50 -9.27 3.43
CA GLU A 30 -43.61 -8.31 2.81
C GLU A 30 -44.15 -6.92 3.15
N GLU A 31 -43.43 -6.18 3.99
CA GLU A 31 -43.70 -4.76 4.12
C GLU A 31 -43.37 -4.12 2.78
N PRO A 32 -44.29 -3.35 2.18
CA PRO A 32 -44.02 -2.70 0.90
C PRO A 32 -42.82 -1.76 1.09
N LEU A 33 -41.85 -1.82 0.16
CA LEU A 33 -40.69 -0.92 0.17
C LEU A 33 -41.20 0.52 0.25
N SER A 34 -40.98 1.17 1.40
CA SER A 34 -41.63 2.44 1.72
C SER A 34 -40.72 3.32 2.56
N ILE A 35 -40.60 4.56 2.08
CA ILE A 35 -39.72 5.63 2.59
C ILE A 35 -38.24 5.33 2.31
N VAL A 36 -37.58 6.27 1.62
CA VAL A 36 -36.11 6.31 1.58
C VAL A 36 -35.64 6.93 2.88
N THR A 37 -35.00 6.14 3.74
CA THR A 37 -34.34 6.66 4.93
C THR A 37 -32.89 6.98 4.58
N TRP A 38 -32.62 8.26 4.35
CA TRP A 38 -31.27 8.78 4.18
C TRP A 38 -30.47 8.53 5.46
N ALA A 39 -29.76 7.41 5.50
CA ALA A 39 -28.99 7.00 6.66
C ALA A 39 -27.94 8.06 6.98
N ASN A 40 -28.05 8.70 8.15
CA ASN A 40 -26.95 9.43 8.74
C ASN A 40 -25.89 8.41 9.14
N VAL A 41 -24.98 8.13 8.21
CA VAL A 41 -23.75 7.41 8.48
C VAL A 41 -22.82 8.41 9.18
N ASP A 42 -22.45 8.13 10.43
CA ASP A 42 -21.53 8.97 11.19
C ASP A 42 -20.21 9.15 10.41
N GLU A 43 -19.79 10.41 10.19
CA GLU A 43 -18.52 10.63 9.48
C GLU A 43 -17.38 10.04 10.31
N PHE A 44 -16.50 9.30 9.63
CA PHE A 44 -15.40 8.57 10.22
C PHE A 44 -14.28 9.53 10.66
N GLN A 45 -14.50 10.21 11.78
CA GLN A 45 -13.56 11.19 12.31
C GLN A 45 -12.33 10.49 12.92
N ASN A 46 -11.18 11.12 12.68
CA ASN A 46 -9.91 10.66 13.22
C ASN A 46 -9.59 11.41 14.50
N ILE A 47 -8.98 10.71 15.45
CA ILE A 47 -8.41 11.35 16.64
C ILE A 47 -7.20 12.16 16.17
N GLU A 48 -7.25 13.47 16.38
CA GLU A 48 -6.13 14.37 16.11
C GLU A 48 -4.96 14.03 17.03
N VAL A 49 -3.78 13.78 16.44
CA VAL A 49 -2.51 13.69 17.15
C VAL A 49 -1.68 14.90 16.73
N PRO A 50 -1.27 15.80 17.63
CA PRO A 50 -0.53 17.00 17.24
C PRO A 50 0.92 16.65 16.87
N TYR A 51 1.33 16.98 15.65
CA TYR A 51 2.75 16.99 15.30
C TYR A 51 3.47 18.20 15.92
N SER A 52 4.73 18.03 16.27
CA SER A 52 5.64 19.14 16.59
C SER A 52 7.04 18.83 16.09
N SER A 53 7.66 19.79 15.40
CA SER A 53 9.01 19.65 14.87
C SER A 53 10.04 19.60 16.01
N VAL A 54 10.86 18.55 16.05
CA VAL A 54 11.90 18.40 17.06
C VAL A 54 13.05 19.38 16.79
N SER A 55 13.39 20.21 17.77
CA SER A 55 14.45 21.20 17.67
C SER A 55 15.78 20.64 18.20
N TYR A 56 16.80 20.59 17.35
CA TYR A 56 18.13 20.09 17.68
C TYR A 56 19.23 20.98 17.10
N GLU A 57 20.46 20.82 17.60
CA GLU A 57 21.65 21.49 17.06
C GLU A 57 22.55 20.49 16.34
N ARG A 58 23.27 20.98 15.32
CA ARG A 58 24.25 20.20 14.55
C ARG A 58 25.64 20.76 14.81
N ASN A 59 26.56 19.91 15.25
CA ASN A 59 27.91 20.29 15.65
C ASN A 59 28.95 19.19 15.43
N VAL A 60 28.71 18.23 14.52
CA VAL A 60 29.67 17.15 14.21
C VAL A 60 31.00 17.75 13.77
N SER A 61 32.10 17.29 14.39
CA SER A 61 33.43 17.79 14.08
C SER A 61 33.91 17.28 12.70
N PRO A 62 34.53 18.13 11.86
CA PRO A 62 35.14 17.66 10.61
C PRO A 62 36.26 16.65 10.88
N TYR A 63 36.24 15.56 10.13
CA TYR A 63 37.27 14.51 10.16
C TYR A 63 37.79 14.22 8.74
N VAL A 64 38.94 13.55 8.66
CA VAL A 64 39.56 13.12 7.40
C VAL A 64 39.84 11.63 7.50
N ILE A 65 39.54 10.90 6.42
CA ILE A 65 39.79 9.46 6.30
C ILE A 65 41.10 9.32 5.51
N GLU A 66 42.07 8.58 6.04
CA GLU A 66 43.33 8.37 5.32
C GLU A 66 43.12 7.45 4.11
N SER A 67 43.89 7.69 3.04
CA SER A 67 43.69 7.00 1.75
C SER A 67 43.98 5.48 1.77
N ASP A 68 44.55 4.97 2.85
CA ASP A 68 44.79 3.56 3.14
C ASP A 68 43.94 3.03 4.33
N LEU A 69 43.00 3.85 4.82
CA LEU A 69 42.14 3.60 5.99
C LEU A 69 42.91 3.36 7.30
N SER A 70 44.20 3.70 7.38
CA SER A 70 45.06 3.45 8.55
C SER A 70 44.67 4.18 9.83
N ASN A 71 43.77 5.17 9.74
CA ASN A 71 43.21 5.88 10.89
C ASN A 71 41.81 5.41 11.32
N VAL A 72 41.31 4.30 10.74
CA VAL A 72 40.05 3.66 11.13
C VAL A 72 40.34 2.48 12.07
N GLU A 73 39.94 2.61 13.33
CA GLU A 73 40.41 1.78 14.45
C GLU A 73 40.18 0.28 14.25
N ASN A 74 39.02 -0.10 13.70
CA ASN A 74 38.62 -1.50 13.49
C ASN A 74 38.88 -2.01 12.07
N ILE A 75 39.62 -1.30 11.22
CA ILE A 75 39.85 -1.72 9.81
C ILE A 75 40.46 -3.12 9.70
N GLY A 76 41.27 -3.53 10.69
CA GLY A 76 41.87 -4.87 10.77
C GLY A 76 40.89 -6.03 10.99
N MET A 77 39.59 -5.76 11.18
CA MET A 77 38.52 -6.77 11.13
C MET A 77 38.12 -7.14 9.70
N PHE A 78 38.40 -6.27 8.71
CA PHE A 78 37.91 -6.41 7.35
C PHE A 78 39.07 -6.67 6.38
N SER A 79 38.81 -7.51 5.38
CA SER A 79 39.77 -7.82 4.31
C SER A 79 39.04 -8.07 3.00
N GLY A 80 39.77 -8.19 1.88
CA GLY A 80 39.16 -8.47 0.57
C GLY A 80 38.54 -7.27 -0.17
N PHE A 81 38.44 -6.09 0.46
CA PHE A 81 38.13 -4.83 -0.23
C PHE A 81 39.07 -4.61 -1.43
N THR A 82 38.50 -4.20 -2.56
CA THR A 82 39.25 -3.82 -3.76
C THR A 82 39.85 -2.41 -3.62
N PRO A 83 40.90 -2.05 -4.40
CA PRO A 83 41.46 -0.69 -4.37
C PRO A 83 40.43 0.42 -4.65
N ASP A 84 39.45 0.15 -5.52
CA ASP A 84 38.39 1.10 -5.84
C ASP A 84 37.39 1.24 -4.68
N GLN A 85 37.08 0.17 -3.94
CA GLN A 85 36.24 0.21 -2.74
C GLN A 85 36.93 0.95 -1.58
N ILE A 86 38.24 0.74 -1.38
CA ILE A 86 39.05 1.50 -0.42
C ILE A 86 39.04 3.00 -0.78
N LYS A 87 39.18 3.31 -2.08
CA LYS A 87 39.08 4.68 -2.58
C LYS A 87 37.68 5.28 -2.37
N MET A 88 36.60 4.51 -2.54
CA MET A 88 35.24 4.97 -2.24
C MET A 88 35.05 5.25 -0.74
N LEU A 89 35.57 4.38 0.14
CA LEU A 89 35.56 4.61 1.59
C LEU A 89 36.31 5.88 1.98
N ALA A 90 37.46 6.18 1.38
CA ALA A 90 38.21 7.40 1.64
C ALA A 90 37.56 8.67 1.03
N ASP A 91 37.14 8.62 -0.24
CA ASP A 91 36.59 9.78 -0.96
C ASP A 91 35.16 10.13 -0.52
N ASN A 92 34.29 9.14 -0.32
CA ASN A 92 32.88 9.33 0.03
C ASN A 92 32.61 9.21 1.54
N GLY A 93 33.50 8.57 2.31
CA GLY A 93 33.21 8.12 3.67
C GLY A 93 32.38 6.84 3.76
N PHE A 94 31.98 6.24 2.63
CA PHE A 94 31.19 5.01 2.59
C PHE A 94 31.32 4.26 1.24
N VAL A 95 30.95 2.98 1.24
CA VAL A 95 30.74 2.17 0.01
C VAL A 95 29.59 1.19 0.21
N VAL A 96 28.83 0.91 -0.85
CA VAL A 96 27.77 -0.11 -0.87
C VAL A 96 28.23 -1.33 -1.67
N LEU A 97 27.99 -2.53 -1.15
CA LEU A 97 28.37 -3.81 -1.77
C LEU A 97 27.16 -4.75 -1.89
N PRO A 98 27.03 -5.54 -2.97
CA PRO A 98 25.93 -6.48 -3.12
C PRO A 98 25.95 -7.59 -2.07
N SER A 99 24.77 -8.09 -1.73
CA SER A 99 24.59 -9.25 -0.86
C SER A 99 23.52 -10.20 -1.43
N GLN A 100 23.23 -11.28 -0.70
CA GLN A 100 22.10 -12.18 -0.98
C GLN A 100 21.03 -12.09 0.14
N ASN A 101 21.03 -10.99 0.90
CA ASN A 101 20.10 -10.77 1.99
C ASN A 101 18.70 -10.49 1.42
N THR A 102 17.85 -11.53 1.44
CA THR A 102 16.43 -11.47 1.05
C THR A 102 15.56 -10.69 2.03
N LYS A 103 16.15 -10.16 3.10
CA LYS A 103 15.53 -9.65 4.33
C LYS A 103 16.47 -8.59 4.94
N ILE A 104 16.01 -7.39 5.32
CA ILE A 104 16.93 -6.25 5.54
C ILE A 104 17.88 -6.44 6.72
N GLN A 105 17.40 -6.95 7.84
CA GLN A 105 18.18 -6.97 9.07
C GLN A 105 19.12 -8.17 9.20
N TYR A 106 19.11 -9.12 8.26
CA TYR A 106 20.21 -10.09 8.04
C TYR A 106 21.61 -9.43 8.05
N THR A 107 21.73 -8.17 7.64
CA THR A 107 22.97 -7.40 7.73
C THR A 107 23.30 -6.96 9.18
N TYR A 108 22.29 -6.62 9.99
CA TYR A 108 22.41 -6.24 11.40
C TYR A 108 22.58 -7.45 12.33
N ASP A 109 21.94 -8.59 12.06
CA ASP A 109 22.18 -9.85 12.79
C ASP A 109 23.61 -10.34 12.54
N SER A 110 24.04 -10.33 11.27
CA SER A 110 25.41 -10.74 10.95
C SER A 110 26.43 -9.70 11.41
N ASN A 111 26.04 -8.45 11.70
CA ASN A 111 26.91 -7.49 12.38
C ASN A 111 27.11 -7.91 13.83
N GLU A 112 25.99 -8.10 14.53
CA GLU A 112 25.88 -8.65 15.87
C GLU A 112 26.80 -9.89 16.00
N TYR A 113 26.55 -10.98 15.25
CA TYR A 113 27.37 -12.21 15.28
C TYR A 113 28.86 -12.06 14.90
N LEU A 114 29.25 -10.99 14.21
CA LEU A 114 30.63 -10.74 13.77
C LEU A 114 31.31 -9.61 14.54
N HIS A 115 30.67 -9.09 15.59
CA HIS A 115 31.12 -7.96 16.40
C HIS A 115 31.34 -6.65 15.61
N ILE A 116 30.69 -6.51 14.45
CA ILE A 116 30.69 -5.27 13.66
C ILE A 116 29.66 -4.32 14.29
N PRO A 117 29.96 -3.02 14.45
CA PRO A 117 28.94 -2.09 14.93
C PRO A 117 27.97 -1.71 13.81
N ASN A 118 26.67 -1.75 14.13
CA ASN A 118 25.59 -1.33 13.24
C ASN A 118 25.71 0.14 12.82
N PHE A 119 25.59 0.38 11.52
CA PHE A 119 25.17 1.68 10.96
C PHE A 119 23.67 1.61 10.68
N ILE A 120 22.84 2.13 11.58
CA ILE A 120 21.38 2.03 11.45
C ILE A 120 20.90 3.01 10.39
N THR A 121 20.51 2.49 9.22
CA THR A 121 20.17 3.29 8.05
C THR A 121 18.79 3.94 8.15
N THR A 122 18.58 5.03 7.43
CA THR A 122 17.22 5.54 7.19
C THR A 122 16.38 4.52 6.41
N ASP A 123 17.04 3.70 5.58
CA ASP A 123 16.43 2.62 4.82
C ASP A 123 15.68 1.68 5.76
N SER A 124 16.35 1.02 6.71
CA SER A 124 15.74 0.02 7.61
C SER A 124 14.72 0.55 8.62
N VAL A 125 14.54 1.88 8.70
CA VAL A 125 13.51 2.52 9.51
C VAL A 125 12.31 2.95 8.66
N LEU A 126 12.56 3.46 7.44
CA LEU A 126 11.51 3.65 6.44
C LEU A 126 10.85 2.33 6.03
N HIS A 127 11.67 1.28 6.01
CA HIS A 127 11.32 -0.13 5.96
C HIS A 127 10.18 -0.37 6.94
N MET A 128 10.45 -0.51 8.24
CA MET A 128 9.52 -1.05 9.26
C MET A 128 8.13 -0.42 9.35
N TYR A 129 7.94 0.75 8.75
CA TYR A 129 6.63 1.37 8.57
C TYR A 129 5.74 0.65 7.53
N HIS A 130 6.31 0.06 6.46
CA HIS A 130 5.61 -0.82 5.52
C HIS A 130 5.01 -2.04 6.22
N GLN A 131 5.74 -2.78 7.06
CA GLN A 131 5.22 -3.99 7.70
C GLN A 131 4.03 -3.61 8.55
N PHE A 132 4.13 -2.52 9.30
CA PHE A 132 2.97 -1.97 9.97
C PHE A 132 1.83 -1.74 8.97
N TYR A 133 2.07 -1.03 7.88
CA TYR A 133 1.06 -0.65 6.88
C TYR A 133 0.46 -1.87 6.14
N ASP A 134 1.23 -2.66 5.38
CA ASP A 134 0.80 -3.90 4.70
C ASP A 134 0.15 -4.91 5.66
N LYS A 135 0.83 -5.27 6.76
CA LYS A 135 0.36 -6.36 7.63
C LYS A 135 -0.89 -5.96 8.41
N SER A 136 -1.05 -4.68 8.79
CA SER A 136 -2.29 -4.20 9.40
C SER A 136 -3.41 -3.95 8.38
N LEU A 137 -3.10 -3.53 7.15
CA LEU A 137 -4.09 -3.42 6.08
C LEU A 137 -4.63 -4.79 5.66
N ALA A 138 -3.74 -5.76 5.39
CA ALA A 138 -4.11 -7.14 5.10
C ALA A 138 -4.95 -7.76 6.24
N TYR A 139 -4.56 -7.53 7.51
CA TYR A 139 -5.39 -7.93 8.66
C TYR A 139 -6.79 -7.31 8.59
N ILE A 140 -6.90 -6.00 8.38
CA ILE A 140 -8.20 -5.30 8.33
C ILE A 140 -9.07 -5.83 7.19
N GLU A 141 -8.48 -6.08 6.03
CA GLU A 141 -9.16 -6.67 4.87
C GLU A 141 -9.68 -8.08 5.17
N GLY A 142 -8.81 -9.00 5.57
CA GLY A 142 -9.18 -10.41 5.79
C GLY A 142 -10.04 -10.62 7.04
N ALA A 143 -9.86 -9.81 8.09
CA ALA A 143 -10.61 -9.95 9.34
C ALA A 143 -11.96 -9.20 9.34
N PHE A 144 -12.13 -8.17 8.51
CA PHE A 144 -13.35 -7.34 8.47
C PHE A 144 -13.85 -7.10 7.05
N LEU A 145 -13.07 -6.42 6.20
CA LEU A 145 -13.60 -5.85 4.95
C LEU A 145 -14.06 -6.91 3.94
N ALA A 146 -13.47 -8.12 3.93
CA ALA A 146 -13.87 -9.21 3.05
C ALA A 146 -15.28 -9.76 3.39
N ASN A 147 -15.60 -9.84 4.68
CA ASN A 147 -16.95 -10.18 5.13
C ASN A 147 -17.94 -9.06 4.79
N ASP A 148 -17.56 -7.82 5.10
CA ASP A 148 -18.43 -6.66 4.89
C ASP A 148 -18.69 -6.40 3.40
N LEU A 149 -17.71 -6.71 2.54
CA LEU A 149 -17.84 -6.67 1.08
C LEU A 149 -18.81 -7.74 0.56
N ASN A 150 -18.80 -8.95 1.14
CA ASN A 150 -19.78 -9.97 0.79
C ASN A 150 -21.19 -9.52 1.20
N LEU A 151 -21.37 -9.08 2.45
CA LEU A 151 -22.66 -8.60 2.95
C LEU A 151 -23.19 -7.39 2.15
N LEU A 152 -22.30 -6.46 1.79
CA LEU A 152 -22.63 -5.33 0.91
C LEU A 152 -23.06 -5.80 -0.48
N THR A 153 -22.35 -6.78 -1.05
CA THR A 153 -22.65 -7.30 -2.40
C THR A 153 -23.97 -8.07 -2.44
N ASP A 154 -24.25 -8.89 -1.43
CA ASP A 154 -25.51 -9.62 -1.33
C ASP A 154 -26.70 -8.67 -1.06
N SER A 155 -26.56 -7.70 -0.15
CA SER A 155 -27.57 -6.65 0.12
C SER A 155 -27.82 -5.78 -1.11
N MET A 156 -26.77 -5.37 -1.84
CA MET A 156 -26.92 -4.62 -3.09
C MET A 156 -27.60 -5.43 -4.18
N LEU A 157 -27.23 -6.69 -4.38
CA LEU A 157 -27.86 -7.56 -5.38
C LEU A 157 -29.36 -7.72 -5.11
N GLU A 158 -29.75 -7.99 -3.86
CA GLU A 158 -31.16 -8.03 -3.44
C GLU A 158 -31.88 -6.71 -3.73
N LYS A 159 -31.25 -5.57 -3.41
CA LYS A 159 -31.86 -4.24 -3.58
C LYS A 159 -31.91 -3.75 -5.03
N VAL A 160 -30.99 -4.12 -5.92
CA VAL A 160 -31.12 -3.79 -7.35
C VAL A 160 -32.17 -4.64 -8.05
N ILE A 161 -32.35 -5.91 -7.65
CA ILE A 161 -33.44 -6.77 -8.15
C ILE A 161 -34.79 -6.15 -7.76
N LYS A 162 -34.99 -5.81 -6.48
CA LYS A 162 -36.22 -5.13 -6.01
C LYS A 162 -36.45 -3.77 -6.66
N VAL A 163 -35.40 -3.03 -7.02
CA VAL A 163 -35.54 -1.78 -7.78
C VAL A 163 -35.94 -2.05 -9.23
N ASN A 164 -35.41 -3.10 -9.87
CA ASN A 164 -35.82 -3.52 -11.22
C ASN A 164 -37.32 -3.90 -11.26
N GLU A 165 -37.81 -4.64 -10.26
CA GLU A 165 -39.25 -4.99 -10.12
C GLU A 165 -40.17 -3.77 -9.97
N LEU A 166 -39.67 -2.65 -9.42
CA LEU A 166 -40.39 -1.40 -9.25
C LEU A 166 -40.28 -0.45 -10.46
N VAL A 167 -39.43 -0.75 -11.44
CA VAL A 167 -39.29 0.04 -12.67
C VAL A 167 -40.42 -0.31 -13.64
N THR A 168 -41.29 0.68 -13.86
CA THR A 168 -42.41 0.63 -14.83
C THR A 168 -42.20 1.55 -16.03
N ASN A 169 -41.22 2.46 -15.95
CA ASN A 169 -40.83 3.33 -17.05
C ASN A 169 -39.90 2.57 -18.03
N GLN A 170 -40.39 2.32 -19.25
CA GLN A 170 -39.67 1.60 -20.31
C GLN A 170 -38.28 2.19 -20.63
N ALA A 171 -38.04 3.48 -20.35
CA ALA A 171 -36.73 4.10 -20.55
C ALA A 171 -35.68 3.76 -19.46
N LEU A 172 -36.06 2.95 -18.46
CA LEU A 172 -35.19 2.54 -17.35
C LEU A 172 -35.00 1.02 -17.25
N THR A 173 -35.87 0.21 -17.87
CA THR A 173 -35.91 -1.27 -17.69
C THR A 173 -34.56 -1.94 -17.98
N GLU A 174 -34.00 -1.72 -19.17
CA GLU A 174 -32.69 -2.24 -19.59
C GLU A 174 -31.56 -1.74 -18.67
N LEU A 175 -31.67 -0.50 -18.17
CA LEU A 175 -30.70 0.12 -17.26
C LEU A 175 -30.77 -0.44 -15.83
N SER A 176 -31.95 -0.86 -15.35
CA SER A 176 -32.08 -1.55 -14.06
C SER A 176 -31.70 -3.03 -14.17
N GLU A 177 -31.89 -3.66 -15.33
CA GLU A 177 -31.36 -5.01 -15.64
C GLU A 177 -29.82 -4.99 -15.68
N GLU A 178 -29.19 -4.02 -16.34
CA GLU A 178 -27.73 -3.80 -16.29
C GLU A 178 -27.20 -3.65 -14.85
N ASN A 179 -27.93 -2.94 -13.99
CA ASN A 179 -27.57 -2.80 -12.58
C ASN A 179 -27.63 -4.16 -11.84
N VAL A 180 -28.59 -5.04 -12.16
CA VAL A 180 -28.62 -6.42 -11.65
C VAL A 180 -27.40 -7.21 -12.12
N VAL A 181 -27.03 -7.09 -13.41
CA VAL A 181 -25.83 -7.75 -13.96
C VAL A 181 -24.57 -7.29 -13.23
N TYR A 182 -24.40 -5.99 -12.98
CA TYR A 182 -23.22 -5.43 -12.31
C TYR A 182 -22.97 -6.03 -10.91
N PHE A 183 -24.03 -6.21 -10.11
CA PHE A 183 -23.92 -6.82 -8.77
C PHE A 183 -23.93 -8.36 -8.82
N LEU A 184 -24.52 -8.97 -9.84
CA LEU A 184 -24.40 -10.41 -10.08
C LEU A 184 -22.95 -10.81 -10.41
N VAL A 185 -22.24 -10.02 -11.24
CA VAL A 185 -20.80 -10.19 -11.49
C VAL A 185 -20.01 -10.14 -10.18
N ALA A 186 -20.27 -9.15 -9.33
CA ALA A 186 -19.60 -9.02 -8.03
C ALA A 186 -19.89 -10.21 -7.10
N SER A 187 -21.14 -10.68 -7.02
CA SER A 187 -21.49 -11.87 -6.21
C SER A 187 -20.84 -13.14 -6.78
N MET A 188 -20.73 -13.27 -8.11
CA MET A 188 -19.98 -14.35 -8.76
C MET A 188 -18.47 -14.29 -8.48
N LEU A 189 -17.89 -13.11 -8.27
CA LEU A 189 -16.48 -12.96 -7.84
C LEU A 189 -16.29 -13.35 -6.36
N MET A 190 -17.21 -12.96 -5.46
CA MET A 190 -17.13 -13.29 -4.03
C MET A 190 -17.47 -14.76 -3.71
N ASN A 191 -18.48 -15.33 -4.37
CA ASN A 191 -19.06 -16.64 -4.05
C ASN A 191 -18.90 -17.70 -5.16
N GLY A 192 -18.39 -17.32 -6.33
CA GLY A 192 -18.22 -18.19 -7.48
C GLY A 192 -19.50 -18.38 -8.31
N ASN A 193 -19.33 -18.84 -9.56
CA ASN A 193 -20.41 -19.13 -10.52
C ASN A 193 -21.42 -20.20 -10.04
N SER A 194 -21.17 -20.85 -8.90
CA SER A 194 -22.12 -21.76 -8.23
C SER A 194 -23.33 -21.04 -7.62
N TYR A 195 -23.26 -19.72 -7.41
CA TYR A 195 -24.30 -18.93 -6.73
C TYR A 195 -25.48 -18.53 -7.64
N VAL A 196 -25.47 -18.94 -8.92
CA VAL A 196 -26.54 -18.64 -9.90
C VAL A 196 -27.79 -19.51 -9.65
N ALA A 197 -28.42 -19.29 -8.49
CA ALA A 197 -29.62 -19.97 -8.00
C ALA A 197 -30.78 -18.99 -7.71
N LEU A 198 -30.67 -17.76 -8.22
CA LEU A 198 -31.73 -16.75 -8.25
C LEU A 198 -32.66 -17.00 -9.45
N GLU A 199 -33.94 -16.70 -9.34
CA GLU A 199 -34.91 -16.78 -10.45
C GLU A 199 -34.81 -15.56 -11.39
N LEU A 200 -33.60 -15.33 -11.92
CA LEU A 200 -33.28 -14.27 -12.89
C LEU A 200 -33.38 -14.78 -14.33
N ASP A 201 -33.62 -13.86 -15.27
CA ASP A 201 -33.67 -14.18 -16.69
C ASP A 201 -32.33 -14.68 -17.25
N GLU A 202 -32.41 -15.60 -18.22
CA GLU A 202 -31.24 -16.28 -18.81
C GLU A 202 -30.28 -15.28 -19.49
N GLU A 203 -30.79 -14.18 -20.04
CA GLU A 203 -29.97 -13.14 -20.69
C GLU A 203 -29.14 -12.32 -19.69
N ILE A 204 -29.69 -11.99 -18.51
CA ILE A 204 -28.97 -11.34 -17.39
C ILE A 204 -27.82 -12.25 -16.91
N ILE A 205 -28.12 -13.54 -16.72
CA ILE A 205 -27.16 -14.56 -16.28
C ILE A 205 -26.03 -14.76 -17.31
N GLU A 206 -26.37 -14.89 -18.59
CA GLU A 206 -25.39 -15.05 -19.67
C GLU A 206 -24.62 -13.76 -19.96
N LEU A 207 -25.08 -12.58 -19.57
CA LEU A 207 -24.29 -11.34 -19.63
C LEU A 207 -23.27 -11.30 -18.49
N ALA A 208 -23.71 -11.57 -17.25
CA ALA A 208 -22.82 -11.61 -16.08
C ALA A 208 -21.68 -12.63 -16.23
N LYS A 209 -21.96 -13.82 -16.78
CA LYS A 209 -20.93 -14.83 -17.06
C LYS A 209 -19.83 -14.35 -18.00
N LYS A 210 -20.15 -13.60 -19.06
CA LYS A 210 -19.15 -13.11 -20.03
C LYS A 210 -18.21 -12.08 -19.39
N GLU A 211 -18.76 -11.16 -18.60
CA GLU A 211 -17.99 -10.17 -17.84
C GLU A 211 -17.09 -10.85 -16.80
N TYR A 212 -17.65 -11.80 -16.03
CA TYR A 212 -16.90 -12.64 -15.09
C TYR A 212 -15.78 -13.44 -15.77
N GLU A 213 -16.02 -14.02 -16.94
CA GLU A 213 -15.00 -14.76 -17.70
C GLU A 213 -13.84 -13.87 -18.17
N LEU A 214 -14.09 -12.61 -18.53
CA LEU A 214 -13.03 -11.65 -18.87
C LEU A 214 -12.22 -11.25 -17.64
N ILE A 215 -12.88 -11.00 -16.50
CA ILE A 215 -12.22 -10.71 -15.21
C ILE A 215 -11.36 -11.89 -14.75
N GLN A 216 -11.85 -13.12 -14.89
CA GLN A 216 -11.10 -14.33 -14.53
C GLN A 216 -9.94 -14.63 -15.50
N GLN A 217 -10.00 -14.18 -16.74
CA GLN A 217 -8.89 -14.26 -17.71
C GLN A 217 -7.83 -13.17 -17.50
N ALA A 218 -8.19 -12.03 -16.90
CA ALA A 218 -7.34 -10.86 -16.69
C ALA A 218 -6.57 -10.38 -17.94
N ALA A 219 -7.16 -10.55 -19.13
CA ALA A 219 -6.45 -10.56 -20.41
C ALA A 219 -6.43 -9.19 -21.12
N GLY A 220 -5.63 -8.24 -20.62
CA GLY A 220 -5.31 -6.99 -21.32
C GLY A 220 -6.53 -6.14 -21.70
N TYR A 221 -6.43 -5.35 -22.79
CA TYR A 221 -7.57 -4.54 -23.25
C TYR A 221 -8.62 -5.38 -24.01
N ALA A 222 -9.88 -5.34 -23.53
CA ALA A 222 -11.03 -5.91 -24.23
C ALA A 222 -12.30 -5.06 -24.03
N ARG A 223 -13.29 -5.22 -24.92
CA ARG A 223 -14.60 -4.54 -24.80
C ARG A 223 -15.46 -5.25 -23.75
N SER A 224 -15.82 -4.55 -22.69
CA SER A 224 -16.77 -5.03 -21.68
C SER A 224 -18.13 -5.28 -22.30
N PRO A 225 -18.70 -6.50 -22.17
CA PRO A 225 -20.04 -6.79 -22.68
C PRO A 225 -21.14 -6.08 -21.89
N LEU A 226 -20.91 -5.71 -20.61
CA LEU A 226 -21.88 -4.94 -19.82
C LEU A 226 -21.82 -3.44 -20.10
N LEU A 227 -20.62 -2.82 -20.04
CA LEU A 227 -20.48 -1.37 -20.05
C LEU A 227 -20.37 -0.76 -21.46
N ASP A 228 -20.22 -1.60 -22.49
CA ASP A 228 -19.77 -1.22 -23.85
C ASP A 228 -18.61 -0.22 -23.83
N LYS A 229 -17.55 -0.57 -23.10
CA LYS A 229 -16.31 0.22 -22.99
C LYS A 229 -15.07 -0.67 -23.02
N ASP A 230 -13.96 -0.12 -23.48
CA ASP A 230 -12.67 -0.80 -23.50
C ASP A 230 -12.07 -0.77 -22.08
N LEU A 231 -11.97 -1.93 -21.44
CA LEU A 231 -11.38 -2.11 -20.11
C LEU A 231 -10.03 -2.83 -20.23
N ASP A 232 -9.05 -2.38 -19.44
CA ASP A 232 -7.82 -3.13 -19.19
C ASP A 232 -8.09 -4.21 -18.13
N TYR A 233 -8.43 -5.42 -18.56
CA TYR A 233 -8.63 -6.56 -17.67
C TYR A 233 -7.34 -7.03 -17.00
N SER A 234 -6.13 -6.61 -17.44
CA SER A 234 -4.89 -6.92 -16.71
C SER A 234 -4.84 -6.29 -15.32
N GLN A 235 -5.69 -5.28 -15.05
CA GLN A 235 -5.89 -4.73 -13.70
C GLN A 235 -6.32 -5.81 -12.70
N PHE A 236 -7.10 -6.82 -13.12
CA PHE A 236 -7.57 -7.93 -12.28
C PHE A 236 -6.52 -9.03 -12.05
N THR A 237 -5.29 -8.87 -12.55
CA THR A 237 -4.16 -9.75 -12.20
C THR A 237 -3.85 -9.61 -10.71
N VAL A 238 -4.09 -10.67 -9.94
CA VAL A 238 -3.83 -10.72 -8.49
C VAL A 238 -2.32 -10.64 -8.25
N ARG A 239 -1.90 -9.69 -7.42
CA ARG A 239 -0.48 -9.36 -7.14
C ARG A 239 -0.37 -8.74 -5.75
N GLY A 240 0.85 -8.65 -5.20
CA GLY A 240 1.07 -8.27 -3.81
C GLY A 240 0.47 -9.28 -2.83
N HIS A 241 0.11 -8.84 -1.62
CA HIS A 241 -0.39 -9.73 -0.57
C HIS A 241 -1.69 -10.46 -0.91
N TYR A 242 -2.42 -10.03 -1.94
CA TYR A 242 -3.64 -10.68 -2.39
C TYR A 242 -3.42 -12.08 -2.99
N THR A 243 -2.18 -12.47 -3.33
CA THR A 243 -1.85 -13.86 -3.74
C THR A 243 -1.89 -14.86 -2.58
N LYS A 244 -1.90 -14.39 -1.33
CA LYS A 244 -1.71 -15.23 -0.13
C LYS A 244 -2.89 -16.19 0.17
N SER A 245 -4.10 -15.98 -0.39
CA SER A 245 -5.21 -16.93 -0.32
C SER A 245 -6.34 -16.66 -1.33
N ASP A 246 -7.15 -17.68 -1.63
CA ASP A 246 -8.39 -17.56 -2.41
C ASP A 246 -9.34 -16.46 -1.88
N GLU A 247 -9.34 -16.22 -0.56
CA GLU A 247 -10.17 -15.23 0.12
C GLU A 247 -9.73 -13.80 -0.23
N TYR A 248 -8.43 -13.55 -0.23
CA TYR A 248 -7.86 -12.28 -0.69
C TYR A 248 -7.97 -12.10 -2.21
N GLU A 249 -7.86 -13.17 -3.02
CA GLU A 249 -8.10 -13.10 -4.47
C GLU A 249 -9.53 -12.63 -4.79
N ARG A 250 -10.54 -13.23 -4.14
CA ARG A 250 -11.95 -12.88 -4.39
C ARG A 250 -12.27 -11.46 -3.90
N PHE A 251 -11.70 -11.06 -2.77
CA PHE A 251 -11.78 -9.68 -2.27
C PHE A 251 -11.14 -8.69 -3.25
N PHE A 252 -9.90 -8.94 -3.69
CA PHE A 252 -9.16 -8.12 -4.66
C PHE A 252 -9.96 -7.92 -5.94
N LYS A 253 -10.41 -9.01 -6.58
CA LYS A 253 -11.15 -8.93 -7.85
C LYS A 253 -12.48 -8.18 -7.72
N THR A 254 -13.18 -8.34 -6.61
CA THR A 254 -14.46 -7.67 -6.35
C THR A 254 -14.27 -6.17 -6.06
N MET A 255 -13.27 -5.81 -5.25
CA MET A 255 -12.92 -4.39 -5.03
C MET A 255 -12.36 -3.74 -6.29
N MET A 256 -11.57 -4.45 -7.11
CA MET A 256 -11.14 -3.96 -8.43
C MET A 256 -12.33 -3.75 -9.37
N TRP A 257 -13.33 -4.64 -9.37
CA TRP A 257 -14.55 -4.44 -10.17
C TRP A 257 -15.26 -3.15 -9.76
N TYR A 258 -15.57 -2.99 -8.48
CA TYR A 258 -16.22 -1.79 -7.96
C TYR A 258 -15.38 -0.50 -8.07
N GLY A 259 -14.05 -0.60 -8.09
CA GLY A 259 -13.11 0.53 -8.14
C GLY A 259 -12.61 0.91 -9.53
N PHE A 260 -12.71 0.02 -10.51
CA PHE A 260 -12.25 0.22 -11.89
C PHE A 260 -13.40 0.46 -12.87
N ALA A 261 -14.51 -0.29 -12.78
CA ALA A 261 -15.64 -0.23 -13.71
C ALA A 261 -16.26 1.19 -13.78
N PRO A 262 -16.15 1.92 -14.91
CA PRO A 262 -16.53 3.32 -14.98
C PRO A 262 -17.96 3.53 -15.46
N MET A 263 -18.69 4.46 -14.84
CA MET A 263 -19.94 5.02 -15.36
C MET A 263 -19.77 6.53 -15.63
N PRO A 264 -19.37 6.94 -16.85
CA PRO A 264 -19.27 8.36 -17.21
C PRO A 264 -20.60 9.09 -17.01
N LEU A 265 -20.60 10.25 -16.37
CA LEU A 265 -21.83 11.04 -16.16
C LEU A 265 -22.00 12.14 -17.21
N LEU A 266 -20.98 12.40 -18.03
CA LEU A 266 -20.93 13.49 -18.99
C LEU A 266 -20.36 13.05 -20.34
N VAL A 267 -20.92 13.58 -21.42
CA VAL A 267 -20.48 13.37 -22.81
C VAL A 267 -20.02 14.67 -23.46
N ASN A 268 -19.38 14.55 -24.64
CA ASN A 268 -18.97 15.68 -25.48
C ASN A 268 -18.08 16.69 -24.74
N GLU A 269 -16.99 16.24 -24.11
CA GLU A 269 -16.07 17.11 -23.34
C GLU A 269 -16.78 17.90 -22.22
N GLY A 270 -17.69 17.24 -21.49
CA GLY A 270 -18.47 17.87 -20.41
C GLY A 270 -19.58 18.82 -20.88
N LYS A 271 -20.02 18.73 -22.14
CA LYS A 271 -21.03 19.62 -22.74
C LYS A 271 -22.44 19.00 -22.85
N GLY A 272 -22.59 17.73 -22.52
CA GLY A 272 -23.89 17.07 -22.34
C GLY A 272 -23.87 16.07 -21.18
N LEU A 273 -25.04 15.69 -20.70
CA LEU A 273 -25.23 14.61 -19.73
C LEU A 273 -25.12 13.25 -20.44
N ASP A 274 -24.40 12.30 -19.85
CA ASP A 274 -24.60 10.89 -20.19
C ASP A 274 -25.87 10.41 -19.47
N VAL A 275 -26.97 10.32 -20.21
CA VAL A 275 -28.30 10.09 -19.62
C VAL A 275 -28.39 8.69 -19.03
N GLU A 276 -27.94 7.68 -19.76
CA GLU A 276 -28.08 6.27 -19.43
C GLU A 276 -27.16 5.89 -18.26
N ASN A 277 -25.90 6.30 -18.28
CA ASN A 277 -24.99 6.05 -17.16
C ASN A 277 -25.33 6.89 -15.91
N ALA A 278 -25.85 8.12 -16.05
CA ALA A 278 -26.36 8.86 -14.91
C ALA A 278 -27.61 8.20 -14.29
N GLN A 279 -28.52 7.66 -15.11
CA GLN A 279 -29.68 6.90 -14.63
C GLN A 279 -29.24 5.61 -13.91
N LYS A 280 -28.34 4.81 -14.49
CA LYS A 280 -27.75 3.60 -13.85
C LYS A 280 -27.14 3.93 -12.49
N SER A 281 -26.25 4.92 -12.45
CA SER A 281 -25.53 5.33 -11.23
C SER A 281 -26.47 5.86 -10.14
N ILE A 282 -27.54 6.58 -10.51
CA ILE A 282 -28.53 7.09 -9.56
C ILE A 282 -29.48 5.98 -9.08
N LEU A 283 -29.84 5.02 -9.93
CA LEU A 283 -30.58 3.81 -9.51
C LEU A 283 -29.74 2.97 -8.52
N MET A 284 -28.45 2.74 -8.79
CA MET A 284 -27.55 2.10 -7.82
C MET A 284 -27.47 2.88 -6.50
N THR A 285 -27.37 4.21 -6.57
CA THR A 285 -27.35 5.08 -5.39
C THR A 285 -28.66 4.97 -4.59
N TYR A 286 -29.81 4.93 -5.26
CA TYR A 286 -31.11 4.73 -4.61
C TYR A 286 -31.19 3.37 -3.90
N SER A 287 -30.67 2.29 -4.51
CA SER A 287 -30.57 0.97 -3.88
C SER A 287 -29.72 0.94 -2.60
N VAL A 288 -28.75 1.85 -2.42
CA VAL A 288 -27.97 1.95 -1.17
C VAL A 288 -28.79 2.50 0.00
N PHE A 289 -29.74 3.40 -0.26
CA PHE A 289 -30.47 4.16 0.79
C PHE A 289 -31.92 3.70 1.04
N ILE A 290 -32.38 2.62 0.40
CA ILE A 290 -33.73 2.08 0.60
C ILE A 290 -33.81 1.10 1.79
N ASN A 291 -34.93 1.17 2.54
CA ASN A 291 -35.27 0.33 3.70
C ASN A 291 -34.34 0.42 4.93
N GLY A 292 -33.60 1.52 5.09
CA GLY A 292 -32.59 1.71 6.15
C GLY A 292 -33.13 1.97 7.56
N GLU A 293 -33.89 1.03 8.13
CA GLU A 293 -34.05 0.87 9.60
C GLU A 293 -33.75 -0.57 10.09
N GLN A 294 -33.69 -1.57 9.19
CA GLN A 294 -33.28 -2.96 9.55
C GLN A 294 -32.15 -3.53 8.66
N ASP A 295 -31.95 -3.01 7.44
CA ASP A 295 -30.78 -3.36 6.60
C ASP A 295 -30.12 -2.09 6.05
N ASP A 296 -28.93 -1.77 6.55
CA ASP A 296 -28.22 -0.51 6.31
C ASP A 296 -26.99 -0.70 5.42
N THR A 297 -27.28 -0.86 4.12
CA THR A 297 -26.31 -0.98 3.04
C THR A 297 -25.37 0.24 2.96
N ALA A 298 -25.83 1.43 3.36
CA ALA A 298 -25.01 2.63 3.43
C ALA A 298 -23.94 2.55 4.54
N LYS A 299 -24.27 1.99 5.71
CA LYS A 299 -23.29 1.67 6.76
C LYS A 299 -22.31 0.58 6.32
N LEU A 300 -22.78 -0.49 5.66
CA LEU A 300 -21.88 -1.53 5.10
C LEU A 300 -20.90 -0.94 4.07
N TRP A 301 -21.38 -0.09 3.17
CA TRP A 301 -20.52 0.62 2.22
C TRP A 301 -19.47 1.49 2.92
N ASN A 302 -19.86 2.27 3.93
CA ASN A 302 -18.92 3.12 4.65
C ASN A 302 -17.96 2.34 5.57
N ALA A 303 -18.34 1.17 6.07
CA ALA A 303 -17.46 0.27 6.83
C ALA A 303 -16.24 -0.17 6.01
N ILE A 304 -16.38 -0.28 4.68
CA ILE A 304 -15.28 -0.56 3.74
C ILE A 304 -14.61 0.73 3.27
N TYR A 305 -15.39 1.74 2.90
CA TYR A 305 -14.86 2.98 2.32
C TYR A 305 -14.03 3.79 3.33
N ALA A 306 -14.39 3.80 4.62
CA ALA A 306 -13.79 4.69 5.58
C ALA A 306 -12.41 4.24 6.13
N PRO A 307 -12.16 2.94 6.44
CA PRO A 307 -10.81 2.45 6.69
C PRO A 307 -9.91 2.64 5.46
N THR A 308 -10.38 2.33 4.26
CA THR A 308 -9.59 2.51 3.04
C THR A 308 -9.35 3.99 2.70
N ARG A 309 -10.25 4.90 3.10
CA ARG A 309 -10.03 6.37 3.11
C ARG A 309 -8.94 6.78 4.12
N TYR A 310 -8.84 6.10 5.26
CA TYR A 310 -7.85 6.38 6.30
C TYR A 310 -6.41 5.98 5.89
N TYR A 311 -6.26 4.83 5.22
CA TYR A 311 -4.95 4.39 4.72
C TYR A 311 -4.49 5.23 3.52
N VAL A 312 -5.30 5.30 2.45
CA VAL A 312 -4.84 5.78 1.12
C VAL A 312 -5.43 7.13 0.71
N GLY A 313 -6.62 7.48 1.19
CA GLY A 313 -7.30 8.74 0.87
C GLY A 313 -8.63 8.56 0.14
N MET A 314 -9.21 9.67 -0.32
CA MET A 314 -10.55 9.68 -0.94
C MET A 314 -10.53 9.15 -2.39
N SER A 315 -11.65 8.59 -2.84
CA SER A 315 -11.88 8.22 -4.25
C SER A 315 -11.67 9.44 -5.15
N ASP A 316 -10.86 9.33 -6.21
CA ASP A 316 -10.72 10.40 -7.21
C ASP A 316 -12.01 10.53 -8.05
N ASP A 317 -12.66 9.39 -8.30
CA ASP A 317 -13.96 9.28 -8.96
C ASP A 317 -15.14 9.50 -8.01
N LEU A 318 -16.34 9.77 -8.55
CA LEU A 318 -17.56 10.06 -7.80
C LEU A 318 -18.17 8.79 -7.20
N ASN A 319 -18.75 8.89 -6.01
CA ASN A 319 -19.32 7.77 -5.26
C ASN A 319 -20.82 7.97 -4.93
N VAL A 320 -21.40 7.03 -4.18
CA VAL A 320 -22.83 7.00 -3.84
C VAL A 320 -23.28 8.21 -3.01
N PHE A 321 -22.40 8.80 -2.19
CA PHE A 321 -22.70 10.02 -1.42
C PHE A 321 -22.60 11.28 -2.29
N ASP A 322 -21.69 11.35 -3.27
CA ASP A 322 -21.69 12.43 -4.27
C ASP A 322 -23.03 12.46 -5.05
N LEU A 323 -23.55 11.29 -5.42
CA LEU A 323 -24.82 11.15 -6.15
C LEU A 323 -26.08 11.23 -5.27
N GLN A 324 -25.99 10.91 -3.98
CA GLN A 324 -27.09 11.09 -3.03
C GLN A 324 -27.55 12.57 -3.02
N ALA A 325 -26.60 13.50 -3.01
CA ALA A 325 -26.89 14.93 -3.09
C ALA A 325 -27.57 15.33 -4.42
N VAL A 326 -27.17 14.75 -5.55
CA VAL A 326 -27.81 14.97 -6.87
C VAL A 326 -29.25 14.45 -6.87
N LEU A 327 -29.47 13.24 -6.38
CA LEU A 327 -30.78 12.60 -6.30
C LEU A 327 -31.76 13.44 -5.45
N ILE A 328 -31.34 13.88 -4.26
CA ILE A 328 -32.13 14.75 -3.39
C ILE A 328 -32.39 16.12 -4.05
N ASN A 329 -31.37 16.75 -4.67
CA ASN A 329 -31.51 18.07 -5.28
C ASN A 329 -32.48 18.09 -6.47
N VAL A 330 -32.54 17.02 -7.26
CA VAL A 330 -33.37 16.96 -8.49
C VAL A 330 -34.75 16.35 -8.26
N PHE A 331 -34.87 15.32 -7.41
CA PHE A 331 -36.10 14.55 -7.24
C PHE A 331 -36.71 14.65 -5.82
N GLY A 332 -36.00 15.26 -4.87
CA GLY A 332 -36.43 15.45 -3.49
C GLY A 332 -36.10 14.27 -2.56
N GLU A 333 -36.45 14.44 -1.28
CA GLU A 333 -36.14 13.47 -0.21
C GLU A 333 -36.88 12.13 -0.33
N ASN A 334 -37.93 12.04 -1.16
CA ASN A 334 -38.69 10.81 -1.40
C ASN A 334 -38.93 10.67 -2.92
N PRO A 335 -37.91 10.29 -3.69
CA PRO A 335 -37.96 10.28 -5.15
C PRO A 335 -38.76 9.09 -5.69
N ASP A 336 -39.60 9.33 -6.71
CA ASP A 336 -40.15 8.26 -7.56
C ASP A 336 -39.08 7.85 -8.58
N ILE A 337 -38.59 6.61 -8.50
CA ILE A 337 -37.59 6.09 -9.44
C ILE A 337 -38.04 6.16 -10.90
N ASN A 338 -39.35 6.09 -11.18
CA ASN A 338 -39.88 6.15 -12.54
C ASN A 338 -39.73 7.55 -13.15
N ALA A 339 -39.59 8.60 -12.33
CA ALA A 339 -39.30 9.95 -12.77
C ALA A 339 -37.87 10.12 -13.33
N LEU A 340 -36.93 9.23 -12.99
CA LEU A 340 -35.56 9.25 -13.55
C LEU A 340 -35.56 9.11 -15.08
N GLY A 341 -36.54 8.38 -15.63
CA GLY A 341 -36.72 8.21 -17.07
C GLY A 341 -37.41 9.37 -17.78
N ASP A 342 -37.90 10.38 -17.06
CA ASP A 342 -38.63 11.52 -17.64
C ASP A 342 -37.70 12.67 -18.04
N LYS A 343 -37.78 13.07 -19.31
CA LYS A 343 -36.86 14.00 -19.97
C LYS A 343 -36.91 15.42 -19.40
N GLN A 344 -37.93 15.76 -18.62
CA GLN A 344 -37.98 17.05 -17.91
C GLN A 344 -36.86 17.22 -16.88
N TYR A 345 -36.37 16.13 -16.27
CA TYR A 345 -35.34 16.20 -15.23
C TYR A 345 -33.91 16.25 -15.78
N TYR A 346 -33.68 15.91 -17.06
CA TYR A 346 -32.33 15.77 -17.62
C TYR A 346 -31.52 17.09 -17.59
N GLY A 347 -32.21 18.24 -17.71
CA GLY A 347 -31.57 19.55 -17.57
C GLY A 347 -31.12 19.85 -16.13
N ALA A 348 -31.89 19.43 -15.13
CA ALA A 348 -31.53 19.59 -13.72
C ALA A 348 -30.41 18.60 -13.33
N LEU A 349 -30.49 17.34 -13.77
CA LEU A 349 -29.41 16.36 -13.65
C LEU A 349 -28.08 16.89 -14.19
N PHE A 350 -28.07 17.45 -15.40
CA PHE A 350 -26.88 18.05 -15.99
C PHE A 350 -26.31 19.18 -15.12
N GLU A 351 -27.13 20.12 -14.66
CA GLU A 351 -26.66 21.24 -13.84
C GLU A 351 -26.20 20.82 -12.44
N GLU A 352 -26.77 19.79 -11.82
CA GLU A 352 -26.25 19.25 -10.55
C GLU A 352 -24.95 18.45 -10.75
N VAL A 353 -24.88 17.54 -11.73
CA VAL A 353 -23.67 16.76 -12.05
C VAL A 353 -22.50 17.69 -12.38
N ARG A 354 -22.74 18.82 -13.06
CA ARG A 354 -21.71 19.84 -13.35
C ARG A 354 -21.11 20.51 -12.11
N LYS A 355 -21.80 20.53 -10.97
CA LYS A 355 -21.29 21.12 -9.70
C LYS A 355 -20.40 20.16 -8.93
N LEU A 356 -20.49 18.85 -9.20
CA LEU A 356 -19.62 17.85 -8.59
C LEU A 356 -18.16 18.11 -8.98
N ARG A 357 -17.24 17.58 -8.16
CA ARG A 357 -15.80 17.59 -8.42
C ARG A 357 -15.43 16.96 -9.76
N GLU A 358 -14.30 17.36 -10.34
CA GLU A 358 -13.63 16.56 -11.37
C GLU A 358 -12.70 15.54 -10.69
N PRO A 359 -12.47 14.35 -11.27
CA PRO A 359 -11.29 13.56 -10.94
C PRO A 359 -10.03 14.33 -11.32
N ARG A 360 -8.96 14.17 -10.55
CA ARG A 360 -7.68 14.86 -10.72
C ARG A 360 -6.70 14.07 -11.58
N ILE A 361 -6.84 12.75 -11.66
CA ILE A 361 -5.92 11.82 -12.37
C ILE A 361 -6.64 11.26 -13.61
N ASN A 362 -6.86 12.10 -14.62
CA ASN A 362 -7.49 11.70 -15.87
C ASN A 362 -6.49 10.96 -16.79
N PRO A 363 -6.90 9.84 -17.43
CA PRO A 363 -6.14 9.23 -18.52
C PRO A 363 -5.83 10.22 -19.65
N LYS A 364 -4.60 10.18 -20.18
CA LYS A 364 -4.16 10.97 -21.35
C LYS A 364 -4.04 10.17 -22.66
N ILE A 365 -4.17 8.85 -22.58
CA ILE A 365 -4.10 7.95 -23.73
C ILE A 365 -5.49 7.88 -24.37
N THR A 366 -5.55 7.97 -25.70
CA THR A 366 -6.81 8.06 -26.47
C THR A 366 -6.92 7.00 -27.57
N GLU A 367 -6.15 5.91 -27.47
CA GLU A 367 -6.17 4.81 -28.44
C GLU A 367 -7.34 3.84 -28.20
N HIS A 368 -7.86 3.82 -26.95
CA HIS A 368 -9.05 3.11 -26.52
C HIS A 368 -10.18 4.07 -26.16
N ASP A 369 -11.42 3.57 -26.17
CA ASP A 369 -12.64 4.27 -25.73
C ASP A 369 -12.74 4.30 -24.19
N THR A 370 -11.70 4.84 -23.55
CA THR A 370 -11.56 4.91 -22.08
C THR A 370 -12.30 6.12 -21.51
N ALA A 371 -12.99 5.91 -20.39
CA ALA A 371 -13.71 6.95 -19.66
C ALA A 371 -12.77 8.07 -19.15
N THR A 372 -13.23 9.32 -19.24
CA THR A 372 -12.53 10.52 -18.76
C THR A 372 -13.52 11.57 -18.23
N GLY A 373 -13.05 12.46 -17.35
CA GLY A 373 -13.92 13.43 -16.66
C GLY A 373 -14.83 12.78 -15.62
N LYS A 374 -15.91 13.47 -15.23
CA LYS A 374 -16.84 13.00 -14.18
C LYS A 374 -17.40 11.62 -14.50
N GLN A 375 -16.99 10.64 -13.70
CA GLN A 375 -17.50 9.28 -13.71
C GLN A 375 -17.88 8.86 -12.29
N PHE A 376 -18.95 8.08 -12.17
CA PHE A 376 -19.29 7.35 -10.96
C PHE A 376 -18.58 6.00 -10.96
N LYS A 377 -18.17 5.55 -9.77
CA LYS A 377 -17.71 4.19 -9.49
C LYS A 377 -18.16 3.78 -8.09
N PHE A 378 -18.59 2.53 -7.93
CA PHE A 378 -19.19 2.09 -6.67
C PHE A 378 -18.21 2.12 -5.48
N MET A 379 -16.93 1.79 -5.69
CA MET A 379 -15.83 1.91 -4.71
C MET A 379 -14.58 2.51 -5.36
N GLY A 380 -14.72 3.65 -6.05
CA GLY A 380 -13.66 4.24 -6.88
C GLY A 380 -12.26 4.31 -6.25
N GLN A 381 -11.24 4.00 -7.08
CA GLN A 381 -9.82 4.06 -6.73
C GLN A 381 -9.40 5.45 -6.21
N ARG A 382 -8.39 5.48 -5.33
CA ARG A 382 -8.05 6.65 -4.53
C ARG A 382 -7.17 7.64 -5.30
N TYR A 383 -7.39 8.93 -5.04
CA TYR A 383 -6.44 9.96 -5.42
C TYR A 383 -5.15 9.80 -4.62
N VAL A 384 -4.02 9.71 -5.32
CA VAL A 384 -2.67 9.68 -4.72
C VAL A 384 -1.75 10.69 -5.41
N LEU A 385 -1.03 11.50 -4.62
CA LEU A 385 -0.34 12.72 -5.06
C LEU A 385 0.76 12.46 -6.10
N ASP A 386 1.55 11.41 -5.88
CA ASP A 386 2.62 10.96 -6.76
C ASP A 386 2.10 10.54 -8.14
N SER A 387 0.94 9.90 -8.21
CA SER A 387 0.38 9.46 -9.50
C SER A 387 -0.34 10.58 -10.24
N PHE A 388 -0.76 11.65 -9.53
CA PHE A 388 -1.05 12.94 -10.15
C PHE A 388 0.23 13.57 -10.75
N ILE A 389 1.36 13.56 -10.03
CA ILE A 389 2.65 14.03 -10.55
C ILE A 389 3.06 13.26 -11.82
N LEU A 390 3.05 11.92 -11.78
CA LEU A 390 3.36 11.07 -12.93
C LEU A 390 2.40 11.34 -14.10
N GLN A 391 1.09 11.46 -13.84
CA GLN A 391 0.09 11.75 -14.87
C GLN A 391 0.27 13.13 -15.50
N GLU A 392 0.64 14.16 -14.73
CA GLU A 392 0.85 15.53 -15.21
C GLU A 392 2.23 15.81 -15.82
N LEU A 393 3.19 14.91 -15.60
CA LEU A 393 4.51 14.92 -16.25
C LEU A 393 4.64 13.89 -17.38
N MET A 394 3.60 13.09 -17.65
CA MET A 394 3.47 12.22 -18.82
C MET A 394 2.68 12.90 -19.96
N GLU A 395 3.10 12.66 -21.18
CA GLU A 395 2.47 13.13 -22.43
C GLU A 395 2.65 12.05 -23.52
N PRO A 396 1.65 11.19 -23.79
CA PRO A 396 1.86 9.89 -24.46
C PRO A 396 2.67 9.89 -25.76
N ILE A 397 2.62 10.94 -26.57
CA ILE A 397 3.30 10.99 -27.88
C ILE A 397 4.76 11.46 -27.78
N VAL A 398 5.13 12.28 -26.79
CA VAL A 398 6.47 12.93 -26.70
C VAL A 398 7.21 12.69 -25.38
N ARG A 399 6.50 12.19 -24.36
CA ARG A 399 7.04 11.57 -23.14
C ARG A 399 6.05 10.51 -22.63
N PRO A 400 5.97 9.33 -23.27
CA PRO A 400 5.14 8.21 -22.80
C PRO A 400 5.60 7.63 -21.46
N VAL A 401 6.89 7.70 -21.14
CA VAL A 401 7.46 7.09 -19.93
C VAL A 401 7.80 8.19 -18.91
N PRO A 402 7.11 8.24 -17.74
CA PRO A 402 7.53 9.04 -16.59
C PRO A 402 8.64 8.31 -15.80
N THR A 403 9.02 8.80 -14.61
CA THR A 403 9.98 8.12 -13.71
C THR A 403 9.72 8.54 -12.26
N GLY A 404 10.08 7.72 -11.27
CA GLY A 404 10.07 8.07 -9.85
C GLY A 404 10.88 9.34 -9.53
N LEU A 405 11.86 9.70 -10.38
CA LEU A 405 12.56 10.99 -10.29
C LEU A 405 11.62 12.20 -10.44
N ASP A 406 10.52 12.09 -11.20
CA ASP A 406 9.50 13.15 -11.32
C ASP A 406 8.86 13.47 -9.96
N VAL A 407 8.59 12.43 -9.17
CA VAL A 407 7.98 12.53 -7.84
C VAL A 407 8.96 13.16 -6.86
N LEU A 408 10.18 12.61 -6.75
CA LEU A 408 11.16 13.11 -5.78
C LEU A 408 11.73 14.49 -6.16
N GLY A 409 11.81 14.81 -7.45
CA GLY A 409 12.16 16.15 -7.93
C GLY A 409 11.08 17.19 -7.59
N THR A 410 9.80 16.87 -7.79
CA THR A 410 8.71 17.79 -7.39
C THR A 410 8.53 17.89 -5.87
N PHE A 411 8.98 16.90 -5.10
CA PHE A 411 9.11 16.99 -3.64
C PHE A 411 10.31 17.85 -3.17
N GLY A 412 11.21 18.22 -4.09
CA GLY A 412 12.30 19.19 -3.86
C GLY A 412 13.71 18.61 -3.81
N SER A 413 13.95 17.36 -4.24
CA SER A 413 15.31 16.84 -4.40
C SER A 413 16.02 17.52 -5.57
N VAL A 414 17.05 18.30 -5.25
CA VAL A 414 17.89 19.01 -6.24
C VAL A 414 18.69 18.00 -7.07
N GLN A 415 19.07 16.86 -6.50
CA GLN A 415 19.72 15.77 -7.23
C GLN A 415 18.76 15.05 -8.19
N ALA A 416 17.49 14.83 -7.82
CA ALA A 416 16.50 14.29 -8.77
C ALA A 416 16.24 15.27 -9.92
N GLU A 417 16.07 16.56 -9.62
CA GLU A 417 15.99 17.63 -10.62
C GLU A 417 17.20 17.64 -11.55
N LYS A 418 18.41 17.53 -11.00
CA LYS A 418 19.64 17.48 -11.78
C LYS A 418 19.67 16.29 -12.73
N LEU A 419 19.32 15.08 -12.26
CA LEU A 419 19.25 13.89 -13.10
C LEU A 419 18.20 14.05 -14.21
N LEU A 420 17.02 14.60 -13.89
CA LEU A 420 15.98 14.90 -14.88
C LEU A 420 16.47 15.90 -15.94
N PHE A 421 16.92 17.09 -15.55
CA PHE A 421 17.24 18.17 -16.48
C PHE A 421 18.61 18.03 -17.17
N GLU A 422 19.62 17.42 -16.54
CA GLU A 422 20.98 17.25 -17.09
C GLU A 422 21.24 15.88 -17.74
N VAL A 423 20.44 14.85 -17.45
CA VAL A 423 20.63 13.49 -18.00
C VAL A 423 19.42 13.02 -18.81
N VAL A 424 18.24 12.87 -18.20
CA VAL A 424 17.02 12.35 -18.87
C VAL A 424 16.51 13.30 -19.96
N LYS A 425 16.60 14.61 -19.73
CA LYS A 425 16.27 15.71 -20.65
C LYS A 425 14.85 15.70 -21.24
N PRO A 426 13.78 15.43 -20.46
CA PRO A 426 12.41 15.40 -20.95
C PRO A 426 11.95 16.74 -21.56
N GLN A 427 12.51 17.87 -21.13
CA GLN A 427 12.27 19.19 -21.70
C GLN A 427 12.74 19.35 -23.15
N VAL A 428 13.58 18.45 -23.67
CA VAL A 428 14.06 18.46 -25.07
C VAL A 428 13.02 17.84 -26.01
N THR A 429 12.29 16.79 -25.59
CA THR A 429 11.20 16.20 -26.39
C THR A 429 9.87 16.90 -26.13
N TRP A 430 9.62 17.35 -24.90
CA TRP A 430 8.39 18.03 -24.49
C TRP A 430 8.72 19.33 -23.72
N PRO A 431 8.91 20.47 -24.42
CA PRO A 431 9.28 21.75 -23.77
C PRO A 431 8.30 22.30 -22.72
N LYS A 432 7.08 21.74 -22.63
CA LYS A 432 6.15 22.06 -21.53
C LYS A 432 6.56 21.42 -20.19
N TYR A 433 7.33 20.32 -20.21
CA TYR A 433 7.74 19.57 -19.03
C TYR A 433 8.26 20.49 -17.92
N GLU A 434 9.21 21.37 -18.25
CA GLU A 434 9.82 22.30 -17.29
C GLU A 434 8.81 23.27 -16.68
N THR A 435 7.78 23.67 -17.44
CA THR A 435 6.70 24.54 -16.93
C THR A 435 5.76 23.77 -16.00
N ASN A 436 5.35 22.56 -16.39
CA ASN A 436 4.50 21.69 -15.57
C ASN A 436 5.22 21.31 -14.26
N PHE A 437 6.46 20.85 -14.35
CA PHE A 437 7.29 20.43 -13.22
C PHE A 437 7.44 21.55 -12.19
N ASN A 438 7.81 22.76 -12.64
CA ASN A 438 7.97 23.90 -11.73
C ASN A 438 6.65 24.38 -11.13
N ALA A 439 5.51 24.20 -11.81
CA ALA A 439 4.19 24.48 -11.22
C ALA A 439 3.85 23.47 -10.11
N ILE A 440 3.95 22.17 -10.40
CA ILE A 440 3.65 21.08 -9.47
C ILE A 440 4.57 21.16 -8.23
N LYS A 441 5.88 21.32 -8.43
CA LYS A 441 6.87 21.52 -7.35
C LYS A 441 6.52 22.71 -6.47
N LYS A 442 6.13 23.85 -7.07
CA LYS A 442 5.77 25.07 -6.33
C LYS A 442 4.50 24.86 -5.49
N ASP A 443 3.51 24.17 -6.03
CA ASP A 443 2.23 23.99 -5.34
C ASP A 443 2.37 22.96 -4.20
N ILE A 444 3.15 21.88 -4.37
CA ILE A 444 3.53 20.94 -3.30
C ILE A 444 4.37 21.64 -2.21
N ALA A 445 5.28 22.53 -2.58
CA ALA A 445 6.05 23.35 -1.63
C ALA A 445 5.21 24.39 -0.87
N ALA A 446 3.93 24.55 -1.23
CA ALA A 446 2.96 25.38 -0.54
C ALA A 446 1.89 24.58 0.24
N TYR A 447 1.98 23.24 0.26
CA TYR A 447 1.08 22.40 1.07
C TYR A 447 1.37 22.57 2.57
N ASP A 448 0.32 22.77 3.35
CA ASP A 448 0.38 22.72 4.81
C ASP A 448 0.38 21.28 5.35
N ASP A 449 0.75 21.13 6.62
CA ASP A 449 0.88 19.82 7.26
C ASP A 449 -0.44 19.04 7.35
N THR A 450 -1.63 19.66 7.26
CA THR A 450 -2.90 18.91 7.29
C THR A 450 -3.14 18.09 6.02
N ILE A 451 -2.57 18.50 4.88
CA ILE A 451 -2.59 17.72 3.64
C ILE A 451 -1.74 16.45 3.82
N TRP A 452 -0.57 16.59 4.43
CA TRP A 452 0.33 15.47 4.73
C TRP A 452 -0.23 14.53 5.81
N GLN A 453 -0.93 15.08 6.82
CA GLN A 453 -1.53 14.33 7.94
C GLN A 453 -2.93 13.76 7.64
N SER A 454 -3.44 13.92 6.40
CA SER A 454 -4.83 13.58 6.05
C SER A 454 -5.15 12.08 5.95
N ASN A 455 -4.12 11.24 5.77
CA ASN A 455 -4.18 9.78 5.67
C ASN A 455 -2.75 9.22 5.85
N LEU A 456 -2.63 7.90 6.05
CA LEU A 456 -1.33 7.26 6.30
C LEU A 456 -0.37 7.38 5.10
N TYR A 457 -0.88 7.23 3.87
CA TYR A 457 -0.13 7.30 2.62
C TYR A 457 0.58 8.65 2.40
N ASN A 458 -0.15 9.76 2.59
CA ASN A 458 0.42 11.10 2.52
C ASN A 458 1.44 11.34 3.65
N GLY A 459 1.21 10.77 4.84
CA GLY A 459 2.15 10.84 5.97
C GLY A 459 3.47 10.13 5.67
N TRP A 460 3.42 8.99 4.97
CA TRP A 460 4.61 8.25 4.54
C TRP A 460 5.36 8.98 3.40
N LEU A 461 4.66 9.54 2.40
CA LEU A 461 5.28 10.45 1.43
C LEU A 461 5.98 11.64 2.10
N TRP A 462 5.37 12.20 3.14
CA TRP A 462 5.93 13.30 3.95
C TRP A 462 7.14 12.86 4.79
N ALA A 463 7.21 11.60 5.21
CA ALA A 463 8.38 11.00 5.85
C ALA A 463 9.51 10.76 4.83
N ILE A 464 9.23 10.06 3.72
CA ILE A 464 10.18 9.80 2.61
C ILE A 464 10.85 11.09 2.16
N LYS A 465 10.08 12.18 2.00
CA LYS A 465 10.57 13.50 1.60
C LYS A 465 11.70 14.07 2.50
N GLU A 466 11.83 13.63 3.76
CA GLU A 466 12.92 14.09 4.64
C GLU A 466 14.26 13.40 4.36
N THR A 467 14.29 12.28 3.63
CA THR A 467 15.55 11.70 3.10
C THR A 467 16.16 12.57 2.00
N LEU A 468 15.35 13.40 1.32
CA LEU A 468 15.77 14.26 0.22
C LEU A 468 16.52 15.54 0.68
N LYS A 469 16.81 15.67 1.99
CA LYS A 469 17.54 16.79 2.56
C LYS A 469 19.02 16.70 2.22
N GLU A 470 19.47 17.59 1.33
CA GLU A 470 20.86 17.65 0.89
C GLU A 470 21.71 18.53 1.82
N TYR A 471 22.91 18.06 2.15
CA TYR A 471 23.85 18.73 3.05
C TYR A 471 25.20 19.03 2.39
N ASP A 472 25.96 19.95 2.97
CA ASP A 472 27.30 20.36 2.52
C ASP A 472 28.29 20.45 3.70
N GLU A 473 29.55 20.77 3.41
CA GLU A 473 30.61 20.97 4.42
C GLU A 473 30.26 22.03 5.48
N THR A 474 29.36 22.98 5.17
CA THR A 474 28.93 24.03 6.12
C THR A 474 27.80 23.59 7.05
N SER A 475 27.12 22.49 6.71
CA SER A 475 25.92 22.00 7.37
C SER A 475 26.16 21.31 8.72
N LYS A 476 27.43 21.10 9.11
CA LYS A 476 27.85 20.41 10.35
C LYS A 476 27.26 19.00 10.55
N MET A 477 27.00 18.31 9.44
CA MET A 477 26.67 16.88 9.38
C MET A 477 27.96 16.05 9.30
N PRO A 478 27.91 14.72 9.53
CA PRO A 478 29.05 13.83 9.26
C PRO A 478 29.52 13.94 7.80
N TYR A 479 30.83 13.81 7.56
CA TYR A 479 31.44 13.95 6.24
C TYR A 479 30.74 13.11 5.16
N PHE A 480 30.42 11.84 5.50
CA PHE A 480 29.74 10.93 4.58
C PHE A 480 28.40 11.45 4.05
N MET A 481 27.72 12.37 4.74
CA MET A 481 26.42 12.93 4.30
C MET A 481 26.51 14.14 3.36
N THR A 482 27.71 14.72 3.18
CA THR A 482 27.88 16.03 2.53
C THR A 482 28.19 15.96 1.02
N ASN A 483 28.48 14.77 0.51
CA ASN A 483 29.01 14.55 -0.84
C ASN A 483 27.96 14.09 -1.87
N GLN A 484 28.36 13.99 -3.13
CA GLN A 484 27.47 13.66 -4.26
C GLN A 484 27.04 12.18 -4.27
N ALA A 485 27.88 11.26 -3.76
CA ALA A 485 27.55 9.85 -3.66
C ALA A 485 26.43 9.63 -2.63
N TRP A 486 26.47 10.36 -1.50
CA TRP A 486 25.41 10.29 -0.50
C TRP A 486 24.08 10.87 -0.98
N ARG A 487 24.10 11.98 -1.73
CA ARG A 487 22.89 12.46 -2.43
C ARG A 487 22.25 11.40 -3.33
N ASN A 488 23.08 10.56 -3.96
CA ASN A 488 22.60 9.43 -4.76
C ASN A 488 22.14 8.23 -3.90
N LYS A 489 22.79 7.96 -2.75
CA LYS A 489 22.32 6.98 -1.75
C LYS A 489 20.96 7.36 -1.21
N SER A 490 20.79 8.57 -0.68
CA SER A 490 19.50 9.02 -0.12
C SER A 490 18.39 9.09 -1.18
N LEU A 491 18.72 9.42 -2.44
CA LEU A 491 17.78 9.31 -3.56
C LEU A 491 17.39 7.84 -3.83
N ASN A 492 18.34 6.90 -3.78
CA ASN A 492 18.09 5.47 -3.90
C ASN A 492 17.26 4.94 -2.71
N THR A 493 17.49 5.41 -1.48
CA THR A 493 16.65 5.10 -0.30
C THR A 493 15.23 5.64 -0.46
N ALA A 494 15.08 6.86 -0.99
CA ALA A 494 13.78 7.47 -1.24
C ALA A 494 12.99 6.75 -2.35
N LEU A 495 13.68 6.32 -3.41
CA LEU A 495 13.09 5.48 -4.47
C LEU A 495 12.81 4.07 -3.97
N GLY A 496 13.65 3.54 -3.08
CA GLY A 496 13.41 2.34 -2.28
C GLY A 496 12.08 2.44 -1.55
N SER A 497 11.90 3.39 -0.62
CA SER A 497 10.65 3.50 0.16
C SER A 497 9.44 4.04 -0.63
N TYR A 498 9.63 4.74 -1.75
CA TYR A 498 8.55 4.99 -2.72
C TYR A 498 8.13 3.69 -3.43
N THR A 499 9.09 2.81 -3.70
CA THR A 499 8.91 1.39 -4.03
C THR A 499 8.78 0.56 -2.74
N GLU A 500 8.10 1.08 -1.72
CA GLU A 500 7.55 0.28 -0.62
C GLU A 500 6.11 0.69 -0.45
N LEU A 501 5.90 1.97 -0.08
CA LEU A 501 4.64 2.73 0.05
C LEU A 501 3.46 2.22 -0.75
N LYS A 502 3.75 1.86 -1.99
CA LYS A 502 2.78 1.73 -3.04
C LYS A 502 2.20 0.30 -3.17
N HIS A 503 2.83 -0.76 -2.61
CA HIS A 503 2.46 -2.20 -2.78
C HIS A 503 1.34 -2.63 -1.90
N ASP A 504 1.47 -2.24 -0.65
CA ASP A 504 0.44 -2.17 0.34
C ASP A 504 -0.82 -1.47 -0.22
N THR A 505 -0.65 -0.50 -1.12
CA THR A 505 -1.77 0.18 -1.77
C THR A 505 -2.29 -0.45 -3.05
N ILE A 506 -1.80 -1.61 -3.52
CA ILE A 506 -2.10 -2.15 -4.87
C ILE A 506 -3.57 -2.06 -5.29
N LEU A 507 -4.50 -2.35 -4.38
CA LEU A 507 -5.94 -2.36 -4.63
C LEU A 507 -6.60 -0.96 -4.63
N TYR A 508 -5.98 0.02 -3.96
CA TYR A 508 -6.58 1.30 -3.59
C TYR A 508 -5.85 2.50 -4.20
N GLY A 509 -4.53 2.48 -4.15
CA GLY A 509 -3.58 3.47 -4.66
C GLY A 509 -2.68 2.86 -5.75
N LYS A 510 -1.90 3.70 -6.42
CA LYS A 510 -1.36 3.38 -7.76
C LYS A 510 0.11 2.81 -7.80
N GLN A 511 0.49 1.88 -6.88
CA GLN A 511 1.51 0.77 -7.05
C GLN A 511 3.08 1.07 -7.17
N SER A 512 4.13 0.31 -6.70
CA SER A 512 4.38 -0.76 -5.64
C SER A 512 5.88 -1.36 -5.65
N GLY A 513 6.70 -1.95 -4.69
CA GLY A 513 6.82 -2.38 -3.22
C GLY A 513 8.22 -3.02 -2.83
N ALA A 514 8.72 -3.45 -1.62
CA ALA A 514 8.43 -3.49 -0.14
C ALA A 514 9.55 -4.29 0.73
N GLU A 515 9.31 -5.00 1.90
CA GLU A 515 10.30 -5.34 3.03
C GLU A 515 10.70 -6.81 3.56
N MET A 516 11.81 -6.94 4.38
CA MET A 516 11.95 -7.55 5.78
C MET A 516 12.63 -8.88 6.28
N GLY A 517 13.42 -8.87 7.42
CA GLY A 517 13.70 -9.98 8.41
C GLY A 517 15.14 -10.15 9.08
N GLY A 518 15.29 -10.80 10.28
CA GLY A 518 16.51 -10.86 11.21
C GLY A 518 16.87 -12.24 11.88
N PRO A 519 17.46 -12.46 13.13
CA PRO A 519 18.07 -11.61 14.24
C PRO A 519 19.40 -12.11 15.00
N ILE A 520 19.97 -11.35 16.02
CA ILE A 520 20.92 -11.74 17.18
C ILE A 520 22.47 -11.79 16.89
N ASP A 521 23.51 -11.73 17.80
CA ASP A 521 24.03 -10.86 18.95
C ASP A 521 25.63 -10.91 18.90
N PHE A 522 26.58 -9.97 19.21
CA PHE A 522 26.79 -8.77 20.09
C PHE A 522 27.93 -7.78 19.59
N ALA A 523 27.91 -6.43 19.80
CA ALA A 523 28.96 -5.41 19.40
C ALA A 523 28.89 -4.04 20.20
N ASP A 524 29.85 -3.09 20.02
CA ASP A 524 30.14 -2.03 21.04
C ASP A 524 30.20 -0.54 20.59
N GLN A 525 30.07 -0.18 19.30
CA GLN A 525 30.33 1.19 18.75
C GLN A 525 29.32 1.63 17.65
N HIS A 526 28.03 1.54 17.94
CA HIS A 526 26.94 1.80 16.97
C HIS A 526 26.82 3.26 16.54
N TYR A 527 26.17 3.49 15.38
CA TYR A 527 25.87 4.83 14.85
C TYR A 527 24.52 4.85 14.12
N VAL A 528 23.67 5.85 14.37
CA VAL A 528 22.39 6.03 13.65
C VAL A 528 22.58 7.01 12.48
N GLU A 529 22.00 6.72 11.31
CA GLU A 529 21.99 7.63 10.17
C GLU A 529 21.21 8.91 10.53
N PRO A 530 21.84 10.10 10.66
CA PRO A 530 21.20 11.23 11.33
C PRO A 530 20.10 11.92 10.51
N ASN A 531 18.86 11.44 10.64
CA ASN A 531 17.66 12.05 10.06
C ASN A 531 16.54 12.18 11.12
N VAL A 532 16.76 13.11 12.06
CA VAL A 532 15.85 13.37 13.19
C VAL A 532 14.42 13.63 12.72
N GLU A 533 14.23 14.40 11.65
CA GLU A 533 12.91 14.73 11.11
C GLU A 533 12.19 13.54 10.49
N LEU A 534 12.88 12.64 9.78
CA LEU A 534 12.30 11.37 9.30
C LEU A 534 11.76 10.56 10.48
N TYR A 535 12.61 10.27 11.47
CA TYR A 535 12.23 9.44 12.61
C TYR A 535 11.11 10.09 13.44
N SER A 536 11.13 11.42 13.60
CA SER A 536 10.07 12.17 14.29
C SER A 536 8.73 12.13 13.55
N LYS A 537 8.74 12.07 12.21
CA LYS A 537 7.52 11.92 11.39
C LYS A 537 6.97 10.51 11.42
N LEU A 538 7.82 9.49 11.29
CA LEU A 538 7.42 8.09 11.43
C LEU A 538 6.87 7.80 12.83
N LEU A 539 7.47 8.39 13.88
CA LEU A 539 6.96 8.32 15.26
C LEU A 539 5.53 8.88 15.35
N TRP A 540 5.30 10.10 14.84
CA TRP A 540 3.97 10.69 14.79
C TRP A 540 2.99 9.83 13.99
N LEU A 541 3.42 9.28 12.85
CA LEU A 541 2.60 8.50 11.94
C LEU A 541 2.17 7.16 12.55
N MET A 542 3.08 6.49 13.25
CA MET A 542 2.79 5.29 14.04
C MET A 542 1.87 5.58 15.22
N GLN A 543 2.07 6.69 15.95
CA GLN A 543 1.18 7.10 17.03
C GLN A 543 -0.22 7.42 16.51
N TYR A 544 -0.33 8.17 15.41
CA TYR A 544 -1.58 8.53 14.74
C TYR A 544 -2.35 7.29 14.25
N ALA A 545 -1.65 6.35 13.60
CA ALA A 545 -2.22 5.09 13.14
C ALA A 545 -2.69 4.22 14.31
N THR A 546 -1.81 3.96 15.29
CA THR A 546 -2.12 3.11 16.45
C THR A 546 -3.35 3.62 17.21
N ILE A 547 -3.37 4.91 17.56
CA ILE A 547 -4.47 5.53 18.32
C ILE A 547 -5.79 5.45 17.55
N ASN A 548 -5.77 5.68 16.23
CA ASN A 548 -7.00 5.65 15.43
C ASN A 548 -7.52 4.23 15.22
N LEU A 549 -6.66 3.26 14.93
CA LEU A 549 -7.06 1.87 14.68
C LEU A 549 -7.47 1.16 15.98
N GLU A 550 -6.77 1.39 17.11
CA GLU A 550 -7.14 0.91 18.45
C GLU A 550 -8.53 1.45 18.84
N ALA A 551 -8.78 2.76 18.68
CA ALA A 551 -10.07 3.39 18.96
C ALA A 551 -11.21 2.95 18.03
N LYS A 552 -10.89 2.32 16.89
CA LYS A 552 -11.86 1.80 15.90
C LYS A 552 -12.01 0.26 15.98
N GLY A 553 -11.26 -0.41 16.86
CA GLY A 553 -11.29 -1.88 17.01
C GLY A 553 -10.63 -2.65 15.86
N LEU A 554 -9.73 -2.00 15.11
CA LEU A 554 -9.11 -2.50 13.88
C LEU A 554 -7.69 -3.06 14.08
N LEU A 555 -7.24 -3.22 15.34
CA LEU A 555 -6.00 -3.91 15.71
C LEU A 555 -6.31 -5.11 16.61
N ASN A 556 -5.57 -6.21 16.42
CA ASN A 556 -5.47 -7.30 17.39
C ASN A 556 -4.36 -7.03 18.41
N GLU A 557 -4.16 -7.93 19.37
CA GLU A 557 -3.17 -7.75 20.46
C GLU A 557 -1.74 -7.76 19.92
N GLU A 558 -1.44 -8.58 18.90
CA GLU A 558 -0.13 -8.73 18.25
C GLU A 558 0.30 -7.47 17.47
N LEU A 559 -0.57 -6.95 16.58
CA LEU A 559 -0.34 -5.71 15.84
C LEU A 559 -0.17 -4.54 16.81
N LEU A 560 -0.99 -4.49 17.86
CA LEU A 560 -0.97 -3.43 18.86
C LEU A 560 0.30 -3.43 19.72
N ALA A 561 0.81 -4.62 20.07
CA ALA A 561 2.08 -4.78 20.77
C ALA A 561 3.25 -4.32 19.90
N SER A 562 3.35 -4.85 18.68
CA SER A 562 4.45 -4.54 17.73
C SER A 562 4.45 -3.07 17.32
N SER A 563 3.27 -2.45 17.19
CA SER A 563 3.17 -1.00 16.94
C SER A 563 3.72 -0.17 18.10
N LYS A 564 3.48 -0.59 19.35
CA LYS A 564 3.98 0.09 20.56
C LYS A 564 5.49 -0.12 20.73
N GLU A 565 6.02 -1.27 20.31
CA GLU A 565 7.46 -1.55 20.28
C GLU A 565 8.19 -0.72 19.21
N TYR A 566 7.66 -0.64 17.99
CA TYR A 566 8.22 0.19 16.93
C TYR A 566 8.15 1.70 17.25
N ILE A 567 7.10 2.17 17.95
CA ILE A 567 7.05 3.52 18.53
C ILE A 567 8.22 3.76 19.49
N GLY A 568 8.51 2.81 20.39
CA GLY A 568 9.66 2.90 21.31
C GLY A 568 11.01 2.92 20.59
N LEU A 569 11.16 2.14 19.52
CA LEU A 569 12.36 2.18 18.68
C LEU A 569 12.52 3.53 17.98
N LEU A 570 11.45 4.11 17.44
CA LEU A 570 11.49 5.43 16.80
C LEU A 570 11.87 6.54 17.81
N GLU A 571 11.38 6.45 19.05
CA GLU A 571 11.79 7.35 20.15
C GLU A 571 13.29 7.20 20.47
N LEU A 572 13.83 5.98 20.52
CA LEU A 572 15.27 5.73 20.69
C LEU A 572 16.09 6.37 19.56
N LEU A 573 15.73 6.14 18.29
CA LEU A 573 16.49 6.62 17.14
C LEU A 573 16.48 8.16 17.01
N VAL A 574 15.38 8.82 17.39
CA VAL A 574 15.33 10.29 17.54
C VAL A 574 16.32 10.76 18.60
N ASN A 575 16.35 10.12 19.77
CA ASN A 575 17.24 10.50 20.87
C ASN A 575 18.72 10.28 20.54
N CYS A 576 19.09 9.13 19.94
CA CYS A 576 20.46 8.83 19.54
C CYS A 576 20.96 9.82 18.47
N SER A 577 20.18 10.03 17.41
CA SER A 577 20.53 10.99 16.34
C SER A 577 20.82 12.40 16.87
N ILE A 578 20.04 12.85 17.87
CA ILE A 578 20.21 14.18 18.49
C ILE A 578 21.47 14.25 19.36
N LYS A 579 21.90 13.14 19.97
CA LYS A 579 23.16 13.06 20.74
C LYS A 579 24.36 13.06 19.81
N GLU A 580 24.37 12.16 18.82
CA GLU A 580 25.44 12.00 17.83
C GLU A 580 25.69 13.31 17.07
N LEU A 581 24.65 14.01 16.63
CA LEU A 581 24.77 15.30 15.93
C LEU A 581 25.39 16.42 16.78
N LYS A 582 25.42 16.30 18.11
CA LYS A 582 26.11 17.23 19.02
C LYS A 582 27.48 16.74 19.45
N ASN A 583 27.86 15.51 19.11
CA ASN A 583 28.95 14.73 19.73
C ASN A 583 28.73 14.47 21.24
N GLU A 584 27.48 14.34 21.70
CA GLU A 584 27.16 13.78 23.03
C GLU A 584 27.26 12.24 22.97
N PRO A 585 27.96 11.56 23.89
CA PRO A 585 28.08 10.10 23.86
C PRO A 585 26.75 9.42 24.19
N LEU A 586 26.48 8.29 23.53
CA LEU A 586 25.35 7.42 23.85
C LEU A 586 25.58 6.70 25.19
N SER A 587 24.52 6.45 25.95
CA SER A 587 24.59 5.65 27.17
C SER A 587 24.69 4.16 26.88
N GLU A 588 25.16 3.37 27.85
CA GLU A 588 25.30 1.91 27.71
C GLU A 588 23.96 1.20 27.45
N GLU A 589 22.85 1.77 27.94
CA GLU A 589 21.49 1.30 27.65
C GLU A 589 21.14 1.53 26.17
N GLU A 590 21.38 2.74 25.64
CA GLU A 590 21.17 3.05 24.23
C GLU A 590 22.09 2.23 23.32
N LYS A 591 23.38 2.09 23.64
CA LYS A 591 24.33 1.25 22.89
C LYS A 591 23.83 -0.20 22.80
N SER A 592 23.36 -0.76 23.91
CA SER A 592 22.75 -2.10 23.96
C SER A 592 21.49 -2.19 23.08
N GLN A 593 20.61 -1.19 23.10
CA GLN A 593 19.43 -1.20 22.24
C GLN A 593 19.76 -1.03 20.73
N LEU A 594 20.78 -0.23 20.37
CA LEU A 594 21.25 -0.11 18.99
C LEU A 594 22.07 -1.33 18.51
N LEU A 595 22.57 -2.14 19.46
CA LEU A 595 23.15 -3.44 19.17
C LEU A 595 22.07 -4.43 18.75
N TRP A 596 21.12 -4.69 19.65
CA TRP A 596 19.98 -5.60 19.45
C TRP A 596 18.97 -5.08 18.41
N TYR A 597 19.39 -4.21 17.49
CA TYR A 597 18.56 -3.66 16.42
C TYR A 597 18.08 -4.75 15.45
N GLY A 598 18.92 -5.75 15.13
CA GLY A 598 18.51 -6.92 14.34
C GLY A 598 17.39 -7.69 15.04
N GLY A 599 17.59 -8.03 16.32
CA GLY A 599 16.57 -8.62 17.20
C GLY A 599 15.28 -7.80 17.32
N THR A 600 15.38 -6.49 17.51
CA THR A 600 14.24 -5.59 17.65
C THR A 600 13.43 -5.53 16.36
N LEU A 601 14.10 -5.40 15.21
CA LEU A 601 13.44 -5.40 13.90
C LEU A 601 12.78 -6.77 13.61
N GLU A 602 13.39 -7.90 13.99
CA GLU A 602 12.78 -9.22 13.78
C GLU A 602 11.58 -9.50 14.70
N ASN A 603 11.63 -9.05 15.96
CA ASN A 603 10.50 -9.20 16.88
C ASN A 603 9.29 -8.36 16.43
N ILE A 604 9.53 -7.09 16.02
CA ILE A 604 8.52 -6.23 15.41
C ILE A 604 7.97 -6.87 14.10
N SER A 605 8.85 -7.37 13.23
CA SER A 605 8.48 -8.09 11.99
C SER A 605 7.56 -9.27 12.25
N ASN A 606 7.98 -10.19 13.12
CA ASN A 606 7.26 -11.43 13.40
C ASN A 606 5.93 -11.16 14.10
N GLY A 607 5.85 -10.13 14.94
CA GLY A 607 4.60 -9.70 15.56
C GLY A 607 3.62 -9.06 14.58
N PHE A 608 4.10 -8.23 13.63
CA PHE A 608 3.27 -7.74 12.52
C PHE A 608 2.80 -8.88 11.60
N LEU A 609 3.71 -9.79 11.22
CA LEU A 609 3.42 -10.94 10.37
C LEU A 609 2.42 -11.91 11.02
N ALA A 610 2.58 -12.23 12.31
CA ALA A 610 1.61 -13.01 13.07
C ALA A 610 0.26 -12.29 13.20
N GLY A 611 0.29 -10.98 13.43
CA GLY A 611 -0.89 -10.11 13.45
C GLY A 611 -1.65 -10.04 12.13
N SER A 612 -1.01 -10.32 10.98
CA SER A 612 -1.66 -10.38 9.65
C SER A 612 -2.42 -11.67 9.36
N ALA A 613 -2.30 -12.70 10.21
CA ALA A 613 -2.91 -14.00 9.96
C ALA A 613 -4.45 -13.91 9.87
N SER A 614 -5.02 -14.40 8.77
CA SER A 614 -6.48 -14.46 8.63
C SER A 614 -7.09 -15.48 9.59
N LYS A 615 -8.37 -15.28 9.94
CA LYS A 615 -9.16 -16.22 10.77
C LYS A 615 -9.28 -17.63 10.16
N SER A 616 -8.96 -17.75 8.87
CA SER A 616 -9.05 -18.93 8.01
C SER A 616 -7.71 -19.61 7.74
N GLY A 617 -6.57 -18.95 8.04
CA GLY A 617 -5.23 -19.36 7.61
C GLY A 617 -4.31 -19.88 8.72
N GLY A 618 -3.12 -20.35 8.31
CA GLY A 618 -1.97 -20.48 9.20
C GLY A 618 -1.18 -19.16 9.29
N ILE A 619 -0.17 -19.11 10.15
CA ILE A 619 0.76 -17.96 10.22
C ILE A 619 1.44 -17.81 8.83
N PRO A 620 1.35 -16.65 8.17
CA PRO A 620 2.00 -16.45 6.87
C PRO A 620 3.53 -16.56 6.98
N SER A 621 4.18 -17.10 5.95
CA SER A 621 5.65 -17.24 5.91
C SER A 621 6.22 -16.32 4.82
N GLU A 622 6.63 -15.12 5.22
CA GLU A 622 7.24 -14.13 4.32
C GLU A 622 8.69 -14.55 3.99
N LYS A 623 8.90 -15.06 2.77
CA LYS A 623 10.17 -15.67 2.34
C LYS A 623 11.22 -14.65 1.94
N SER A 624 10.84 -13.64 1.16
CA SER A 624 11.72 -12.59 0.66
C SER A 624 11.00 -11.25 0.60
N ALA A 625 11.78 -10.20 0.77
CA ALA A 625 11.44 -8.79 0.73
C ALA A 625 11.45 -8.14 -0.67
N MET A 626 11.93 -8.87 -1.67
CA MET A 626 12.11 -8.32 -3.01
C MET A 626 10.72 -8.20 -3.63
N LEU A 627 10.23 -7.01 -3.93
CA LEU A 627 8.85 -6.85 -4.40
C LEU A 627 8.84 -5.91 -5.62
N VAL A 628 7.73 -5.93 -6.37
CA VAL A 628 7.68 -5.37 -7.73
C VAL A 628 6.30 -4.79 -8.05
N SER A 629 6.22 -3.82 -8.96
CA SER A 629 4.98 -3.53 -9.70
C SER A 629 5.10 -2.51 -10.81
N ASP A 630 4.08 -2.50 -11.67
CA ASP A 630 3.59 -1.32 -12.39
C ASP A 630 3.36 -0.10 -11.49
N ILE A 631 3.65 1.11 -11.99
CA ILE A 631 3.37 2.41 -11.33
C ILE A 631 2.66 3.41 -12.27
N ALA A 632 2.73 3.17 -13.59
CA ALA A 632 2.01 3.93 -14.61
C ALA A 632 1.75 3.07 -15.87
N ASN A 633 0.55 3.17 -16.44
CA ASN A 633 0.18 2.49 -17.70
C ASN A 633 0.66 3.31 -18.92
N ILE A 634 1.22 2.63 -19.92
CA ILE A 634 1.87 3.16 -21.13
C ILE A 634 1.44 2.31 -22.33
N GLY A 635 0.17 2.46 -22.74
CA GLY A 635 -0.44 1.63 -23.79
C GLY A 635 -0.53 0.16 -23.34
N GLU A 636 -0.02 -0.77 -24.15
CA GLU A 636 0.09 -2.20 -23.82
C GLU A 636 1.27 -2.53 -22.86
N SER A 637 1.93 -1.53 -22.29
CA SER A 637 3.06 -1.71 -21.35
C SER A 637 2.89 -0.83 -20.11
N ASN A 638 3.73 -1.05 -19.10
CA ASN A 638 3.70 -0.32 -17.84
C ASN A 638 5.12 0.10 -17.46
N LEU A 639 5.28 1.29 -16.88
CA LEU A 639 6.46 1.61 -16.10
C LEU A 639 6.38 0.84 -14.79
N SER A 640 7.45 0.17 -14.39
CA SER A 640 7.56 -0.63 -13.19
C SER A 640 8.77 -0.25 -12.34
N MET A 641 8.64 -0.45 -11.04
CA MET A 641 9.74 -0.37 -10.07
C MET A 641 9.87 -1.72 -9.33
N GLY A 642 11.00 -1.95 -8.66
CA GLY A 642 11.14 -3.05 -7.72
C GLY A 642 12.33 -2.92 -6.76
N THR A 643 12.26 -3.65 -5.65
CA THR A 643 13.36 -3.84 -4.69
C THR A 643 14.02 -5.21 -4.92
N GLY A 644 15.35 -5.27 -4.98
CA GLY A 644 16.10 -6.53 -4.97
C GLY A 644 16.62 -6.89 -3.57
N PHE A 645 17.59 -7.80 -3.48
CA PHE A 645 18.32 -8.07 -2.24
C PHE A 645 18.83 -6.76 -1.60
N PHE A 646 18.91 -6.71 -0.27
CA PHE A 646 19.50 -5.55 0.39
C PHE A 646 21.01 -5.53 0.21
N ASP A 647 21.54 -4.39 -0.20
CA ASP A 647 22.99 -4.21 -0.29
C ASP A 647 23.55 -3.85 1.09
N GLU A 648 24.79 -4.24 1.35
CA GLU A 648 25.52 -3.84 2.55
C GLU A 648 26.13 -2.45 2.35
N ILE A 649 25.77 -1.47 3.17
CA ILE A 649 26.50 -0.20 3.26
C ILE A 649 27.59 -0.30 4.34
N TYR A 650 28.81 0.08 4.02
CA TYR A 650 29.92 0.22 4.96
C TYR A 650 30.25 1.71 5.10
N VAL A 651 30.18 2.27 6.30
CA VAL A 651 30.31 3.72 6.59
C VAL A 651 31.42 3.97 7.62
N VAL A 652 32.30 4.93 7.35
CA VAL A 652 33.28 5.42 8.32
C VAL A 652 32.66 6.53 9.16
N VAL A 653 32.46 6.28 10.45
CA VAL A 653 31.74 7.17 11.38
C VAL A 653 32.64 7.71 12.49
N PRO A 654 32.41 8.94 12.97
CA PRO A 654 33.13 9.50 14.11
C PRO A 654 32.47 9.11 15.43
N VAL A 655 33.19 8.43 16.33
CA VAL A 655 32.74 8.11 17.70
C VAL A 655 33.87 8.44 18.67
N GLU A 656 33.59 9.27 19.68
CA GLU A 656 34.55 9.66 20.74
C GLU A 656 35.95 10.06 20.21
N GLU A 657 35.99 11.01 19.25
CA GLU A 657 37.19 11.51 18.55
C GLU A 657 37.94 10.49 17.67
N LYS A 658 37.43 9.26 17.55
CA LYS A 658 37.97 8.17 16.71
C LYS A 658 37.11 7.90 15.47
N LEU A 659 37.65 7.15 14.51
CA LEU A 659 36.92 6.65 13.34
C LEU A 659 36.74 5.14 13.41
N TYR A 660 35.51 4.67 13.15
CA TYR A 660 35.17 3.25 13.05
C TYR A 660 34.48 2.96 11.72
N LEU A 661 34.75 1.80 11.12
CA LEU A 661 33.96 1.25 10.03
C LEU A 661 32.77 0.50 10.61
N THR A 662 31.58 0.95 10.25
CA THR A 662 30.28 0.37 10.64
C THR A 662 29.61 -0.19 9.40
N ARG A 663 28.69 -1.16 9.56
CA ARG A 663 27.96 -1.77 8.43
C ARG A 663 26.46 -1.70 8.67
N GLY A 664 25.68 -1.48 7.62
CA GLY A 664 24.23 -1.43 7.65
C GLY A 664 23.63 -1.92 6.35
N SER A 665 22.31 -1.77 6.21
CA SER A 665 21.55 -2.39 5.12
C SER A 665 20.76 -1.35 4.31
N VAL A 666 20.82 -1.40 2.98
CA VAL A 666 20.16 -0.40 2.08
C VAL A 666 19.41 -1.06 0.92
N TYR A 667 18.43 -0.37 0.36
CA TYR A 667 17.67 -0.85 -0.80
C TYR A 667 18.54 -1.02 -2.04
N SER A 668 18.28 -2.07 -2.82
CA SER A 668 18.69 -2.12 -4.22
C SER A 668 17.49 -1.84 -5.12
N TYR A 669 17.50 -0.69 -5.81
CA TYR A 669 16.35 -0.15 -6.54
C TYR A 669 16.47 -0.37 -8.06
N TYR A 670 15.33 -0.67 -8.69
CA TYR A 670 15.19 -0.89 -10.13
C TYR A 670 14.01 -0.06 -10.69
N GLU A 671 14.17 0.46 -11.92
CA GLU A 671 13.11 1.11 -12.70
C GLU A 671 13.19 0.63 -14.15
N PHE A 672 12.08 0.14 -14.70
CA PHE A 672 12.04 -0.51 -16.01
C PHE A 672 10.65 -0.42 -16.67
N VAL A 673 10.56 -0.70 -17.96
CA VAL A 673 9.26 -0.83 -18.66
C VAL A 673 8.99 -2.30 -18.94
N SER A 674 7.81 -2.78 -18.55
CA SER A 674 7.37 -4.16 -18.71
C SER A 674 6.07 -4.24 -19.52
N ASN A 675 5.92 -5.27 -20.34
CA ASN A 675 4.65 -5.61 -21.00
C ASN A 675 3.74 -6.52 -20.14
N GLN A 676 4.14 -6.81 -18.90
CA GLN A 676 3.41 -7.64 -17.95
C GLN A 676 3.40 -6.99 -16.56
N ARG A 677 2.29 -7.11 -15.82
CA ARG A 677 2.23 -6.77 -14.40
C ARG A 677 2.78 -7.97 -13.63
N LEU A 678 4.03 -7.86 -13.19
CA LEU A 678 4.73 -8.95 -12.51
C LEU A 678 4.16 -9.19 -11.11
N ARG A 679 4.19 -10.44 -10.69
CA ARG A 679 4.03 -10.84 -9.29
C ARG A 679 5.40 -10.92 -8.61
N ASP A 680 5.38 -10.86 -7.30
CA ASP A 680 6.60 -10.86 -6.49
C ASP A 680 7.42 -12.16 -6.68
N GLU A 681 6.78 -13.32 -6.82
CA GLU A 681 7.49 -14.59 -7.07
C GLU A 681 8.13 -14.66 -8.46
N GLU A 682 7.61 -13.88 -9.43
CA GLU A 682 8.19 -13.77 -10.77
C GLU A 682 9.41 -12.84 -10.74
N TRP A 683 9.36 -11.76 -9.95
CA TRP A 683 10.49 -10.89 -9.68
C TRP A 683 11.59 -11.57 -8.84
N TRP A 684 11.23 -12.43 -7.89
CA TRP A 684 12.16 -13.33 -7.20
C TRP A 684 12.91 -14.20 -8.23
N ALA A 685 12.18 -14.83 -9.15
CA ALA A 685 12.78 -15.65 -10.19
C ALA A 685 13.70 -14.87 -11.14
N MET A 686 13.38 -13.61 -11.46
CA MET A 686 14.28 -12.72 -12.21
C MET A 686 15.58 -12.41 -11.45
N ASN A 687 15.50 -12.24 -10.12
CA ASN A 687 16.66 -12.06 -9.24
C ASN A 687 17.39 -13.39 -8.89
N GLY A 688 17.02 -14.51 -9.51
CA GLY A 688 17.65 -15.82 -9.30
C GLY A 688 17.18 -16.55 -8.04
N VAL A 689 16.02 -16.18 -7.48
CA VAL A 689 15.45 -16.76 -6.26
C VAL A 689 14.23 -17.60 -6.60
N HIS A 690 14.22 -18.86 -6.17
CA HIS A 690 13.16 -19.81 -6.47
C HIS A 690 12.62 -20.48 -5.20
N ILE A 691 11.33 -20.82 -5.19
CA ILE A 691 10.74 -21.67 -4.15
C ILE A 691 10.74 -23.13 -4.64
N THR A 692 11.44 -23.98 -3.91
CA THR A 692 11.40 -25.43 -4.09
C THR A 692 10.73 -26.08 -2.89
N ARG A 693 9.64 -26.81 -3.16
CA ARG A 693 8.85 -27.51 -2.13
C ARG A 693 9.40 -28.90 -1.88
N ILE A 694 9.80 -29.18 -0.64
CA ILE A 694 10.41 -30.46 -0.24
C ILE A 694 9.38 -31.36 0.46
N GLU A 695 9.16 -32.55 -0.12
CA GLU A 695 8.36 -33.67 0.39
C GLU A 695 7.10 -33.27 1.19
N ASP A 696 6.17 -32.57 0.51
CA ASP A 696 4.88 -32.05 1.00
C ASP A 696 4.92 -31.10 2.22
N SER A 697 6.08 -30.92 2.86
CA SER A 697 6.19 -30.45 4.24
C SER A 697 6.63 -28.99 4.37
N PHE A 698 7.63 -28.54 3.59
CA PHE A 698 8.18 -27.17 3.70
C PHE A 698 8.63 -26.61 2.35
N ASP A 699 8.39 -25.30 2.18
CA ASP A 699 8.88 -24.51 1.05
C ASP A 699 10.21 -23.84 1.41
N VAL A 700 11.25 -24.11 0.62
CA VAL A 700 12.63 -23.64 0.80
C VAL A 700 12.98 -22.66 -0.31
N LEU A 701 13.72 -21.59 0.02
CA LEU A 701 14.33 -20.72 -0.98
C LEU A 701 15.62 -21.33 -1.51
N GLU A 702 15.72 -21.46 -2.83
CA GLU A 702 16.94 -21.82 -3.53
C GLU A 702 17.47 -20.59 -4.29
N LEU A 703 18.77 -20.32 -4.14
CA LEU A 703 19.47 -19.24 -4.83
C LEU A 703 20.21 -19.80 -6.05
N GLY A 704 20.00 -19.18 -7.21
CA GLY A 704 20.68 -19.45 -8.47
C GLY A 704 21.30 -18.18 -9.06
N GLU A 705 21.59 -18.24 -10.36
CA GLU A 705 22.00 -17.05 -11.13
C GLU A 705 20.77 -16.20 -11.49
N PRO A 706 20.88 -14.85 -11.53
CA PRO A 706 19.80 -13.99 -12.01
C PRO A 706 19.51 -14.21 -13.51
N SER A 707 18.31 -13.83 -13.95
CA SER A 707 17.91 -13.91 -15.35
C SER A 707 18.73 -12.95 -16.24
N GLU A 708 18.98 -13.33 -17.49
CA GLU A 708 19.50 -12.41 -18.52
C GLU A 708 18.53 -11.24 -18.80
N ASP A 709 17.25 -11.39 -18.44
CA ASP A 709 16.21 -10.36 -18.53
C ASP A 709 16.10 -9.45 -17.28
N LEU A 710 16.94 -9.63 -16.24
CA LEU A 710 16.91 -8.77 -15.06
C LEU A 710 17.32 -7.33 -15.42
N PRO A 711 16.49 -6.29 -15.13
CA PRO A 711 16.83 -4.91 -15.43
C PRO A 711 18.10 -4.44 -14.74
N LEU A 712 18.84 -3.53 -15.39
CA LEU A 712 19.98 -2.87 -14.74
C LEU A 712 19.50 -1.84 -13.71
N GLN A 713 20.18 -1.77 -12.58
CA GLN A 713 19.98 -0.70 -11.59
C GLN A 713 20.37 0.66 -12.20
N PRO A 714 19.72 1.78 -11.81
CA PRO A 714 20.00 3.07 -12.43
C PRO A 714 21.46 3.54 -12.27
N PHE A 715 22.05 4.08 -13.33
CA PHE A 715 23.49 4.36 -13.43
C PHE A 715 24.08 5.24 -12.30
N TRP A 716 23.27 6.06 -11.60
CA TRP A 716 23.77 6.87 -10.48
C TRP A 716 24.21 6.02 -9.28
N VAL A 717 23.75 4.77 -9.19
CA VAL A 717 24.14 3.79 -8.18
C VAL A 717 25.65 3.48 -8.25
N GLU A 718 26.26 3.52 -9.44
CA GLU A 718 27.72 3.35 -9.63
C GLU A 718 28.59 4.39 -8.87
N SER A 719 27.99 5.51 -8.42
CA SER A 719 28.72 6.52 -7.63
C SER A 719 28.96 6.12 -6.17
N PHE A 720 28.22 5.14 -5.66
CA PHE A 720 28.30 4.69 -4.26
C PHE A 720 28.36 3.17 -4.10
N LYS A 721 27.88 2.38 -5.09
CA LYS A 721 27.89 0.92 -5.08
C LYS A 721 28.98 0.34 -5.96
N SER A 722 29.60 -0.74 -5.51
CA SER A 722 30.54 -1.56 -6.28
C SER A 722 29.87 -2.85 -6.72
N ASN A 723 30.07 -3.30 -7.97
CA ASN A 723 29.38 -4.47 -8.55
C ASN A 723 29.87 -5.84 -8.04
N LEU A 724 30.59 -5.87 -6.91
CA LEU A 724 31.21 -7.08 -6.37
C LEU A 724 31.41 -6.96 -4.86
N ASN A 725 30.97 -7.97 -4.11
CA ASN A 725 31.35 -8.17 -2.72
C ASN A 725 32.36 -9.31 -2.61
N LYS A 726 33.44 -9.07 -1.84
CA LYS A 726 34.50 -10.02 -1.48
C LYS A 726 35.03 -9.73 -0.07
N VAL A 727 34.26 -9.03 0.75
CA VAL A 727 34.72 -8.61 2.07
C VAL A 727 34.72 -9.82 3.00
N GLU A 728 35.92 -10.27 3.36
CA GLU A 728 36.12 -11.32 4.36
C GLU A 728 36.28 -10.65 5.73
N ILE A 729 35.27 -10.82 6.58
CA ILE A 729 35.25 -10.33 7.97
C ILE A 729 35.92 -11.39 8.85
N LYS A 730 36.94 -10.96 9.60
CA LYS A 730 37.68 -11.82 10.51
C LYS A 730 36.86 -12.08 11.78
N GLN A 731 36.31 -13.29 11.89
CA GLN A 731 35.74 -13.77 13.16
C GLN A 731 36.75 -13.64 14.30
N ILE A 732 36.27 -13.18 15.45
CA ILE A 732 37.02 -13.20 16.70
C ILE A 732 36.77 -14.58 17.33
N ASP A 733 37.83 -15.29 17.71
CA ASP A 733 37.69 -16.58 18.40
C ASP A 733 36.96 -16.36 19.73
N ILE A 734 35.75 -16.89 19.87
CA ILE A 734 34.97 -16.86 21.11
C ILE A 734 35.71 -17.72 22.14
N ASP A 735 36.17 -17.10 23.24
CA ASP A 735 36.73 -17.81 24.38
C ASP A 735 35.60 -18.44 25.20
N TRP A 736 35.20 -19.64 24.77
CA TRP A 736 34.17 -20.44 25.42
C TRP A 736 34.56 -20.88 26.84
N ASP A 737 35.84 -20.90 27.21
CA ASP A 737 36.26 -21.20 28.59
C ASP A 737 36.01 -19.97 29.49
N ALA A 738 36.31 -18.75 29.00
CA ALA A 738 36.04 -17.50 29.73
C ALA A 738 34.54 -17.17 29.91
N LEU A 739 33.65 -17.75 29.09
CA LEU A 739 32.19 -17.63 29.23
C LEU A 739 31.57 -18.64 30.21
N ASN A 740 32.37 -19.50 30.85
CA ASN A 740 31.91 -20.53 31.79
C ASN A 740 32.45 -20.38 33.24
N GLU A 741 33.12 -19.27 33.58
CA GLU A 741 33.53 -18.90 34.96
C GLU A 741 32.60 -17.89 35.64
#